data_AF-A0A086TMB7-F1
#
_entry.id   AF-A0A086TMB7-F1
#
_cell.length_a   1.000
_cell.length_b   1.000
_cell.length_c   1.000
_cell.angle_alpha   90.00
_cell.angle_beta   90.00
_cell.angle_gamma   90.00
#
_symmetry.space_group_name_H-M   'P 1'
#
loop_
_entity.id
_entity.type
_entity.pdbx_description
1 polymer ?
#
loop_
_entity_poly.entity_id
_entity_poly.type
_entity_poly.pdbx_seq_one_letter_code
_entity_poly.pdbx_strand_id
1 'polypeptide(L)'
;MRLSAVAIAAALVAVAHAQSDYFPFAPEGPCIATCNDQAGKSISADFNSVDEYGPTFIKSLSYYFESGSENTVKFMSESGACMFSCSQSEQTAFRAQFAAKKAWYLANKNGTPPPRPQPTTTTTTTTVAPTPTTPAVDPAFPFLPNGPCLTDCINTAGKSLYSDYSQDPKSPYFWRSMAITYDISTADNMAFLKASGPCMKGCPKAENDLFGKQYGPQVAWYKANKPTTTVPPVTTTTTTTTTTTVAPTPTTPAVDPAFPFLPDGPCVANCINTSGKSFFPNFSEDPKSPYFWQSLAYTFDYDHPQRFDFMTVCGTCQNSCPKEENDFYGKQYGAKAAWYKANKPTTVPPVTTTTTTTTTVAPTPTTPAVDPAFPFLPDGPCVANCINTSGKSFFPNFSEDPKSPYFWQSLAYTFDYDHPQRFDFMTVCGTCQNSCPKEENDFYGKHPNTVQFHTEAGGCMLSCPKAEQDFYREQFPAIRTWYFANKNGGVNPPTTTKPTTAGPVPTGPVNPPSGGFDFPFKPNSACIQGCINKAGKSILPNYSDDPKSPYFIQSLGLHFESGSPNTVQFHTEAGTCMFSCPKAEQDFYREQFPAIRTWYFANKNGGGNPTTPPVDPTNPTDPTTPPTGPITPPSGGFDFPFKPNGACVQGCINKVGKAILPNYSDDPKSPYFIQSLGLHFESGTPNTVNFHTDAGICMFTCPTSEQDFYRAQFPDMKAWYLANKNGGGNPTTPVDPNNPTGPTDPTAPPTGAITPPAGGYDYPFKPDGPCVAGCTDKVGKAMFPNYSEDPKSPYFLASLAFHFESGTPNTVNFHTDAGTCMFGCPKPEQDLYREQFPAKKAWYLANKNTNGTATPSVSVGVSPTGGPAATDAPASGAAKMVGSGLATVLAVLSVALAF
;
A
#
# COMPACT_ATOMS: atom_id res chain seq x y z
N MET A 1 -62.33 5.82 25.22
CA MET A 1 -61.46 6.99 24.95
C MET A 1 -60.11 6.80 25.64
N ARG A 2 -59.10 6.23 24.97
CA ARG A 2 -57.65 6.36 25.27
C ARG A 2 -56.87 5.90 24.03
N LEU A 3 -56.78 6.77 23.03
CA LEU A 3 -55.90 6.64 21.85
C LEU A 3 -55.31 8.03 21.62
N SER A 4 -54.23 8.39 22.32
CA SER A 4 -53.41 9.58 22.07
C SER A 4 -52.19 9.54 23.00
N ALA A 5 -51.16 8.77 22.64
CA ALA A 5 -49.84 8.85 23.28
C ALA A 5 -48.69 8.34 22.38
N VAL A 6 -48.98 7.53 21.35
CA VAL A 6 -47.93 6.91 20.52
C VAL A 6 -47.49 7.78 19.33
N ALA A 7 -48.23 8.85 18.99
CA ALA A 7 -47.96 9.65 17.79
C ALA A 7 -46.90 10.77 17.97
N ILE A 8 -46.43 11.05 19.19
CA ILE A 8 -45.53 12.20 19.44
C ILE A 8 -44.04 11.82 19.37
N ALA A 9 -43.69 10.53 19.52
CA ALA A 9 -42.29 10.09 19.43
C ALA A 9 -41.74 10.02 17.99
N ALA A 10 -42.60 9.82 16.98
CA ALA A 10 -42.17 9.71 15.58
C ALA A 10 -41.90 11.07 14.91
N ALA A 11 -42.49 12.15 15.40
CA ALA A 11 -42.38 13.47 14.78
C ALA A 11 -41.08 14.22 15.13
N LEU A 12 -40.38 13.84 16.20
CA LEU A 12 -39.09 14.45 16.59
C LEU A 12 -37.88 13.84 15.86
N VAL A 13 -38.01 12.66 15.26
CA VAL A 13 -36.93 12.01 14.50
C VAL A 13 -36.88 12.49 13.03
N ALA A 14 -37.98 13.05 12.51
CA ALA A 14 -38.10 13.42 11.09
C ALA A 14 -37.51 14.80 10.73
N VAL A 15 -37.07 15.63 11.70
CA VAL A 15 -36.62 17.02 11.45
C VAL A 15 -35.10 17.22 11.65
N ALA A 16 -34.30 16.15 11.74
CA ALA A 16 -32.86 16.28 11.94
C ALA A 16 -32.02 15.29 11.12
N HIS A 17 -32.25 15.14 9.81
CA HIS A 17 -31.41 14.27 8.96
C HIS A 17 -30.89 14.97 7.69
N ALA A 18 -30.51 16.25 7.81
CA ALA A 18 -29.42 16.75 6.98
C ALA A 18 -28.13 16.39 7.73
N GLN A 19 -27.22 15.62 7.11
CA GLN A 19 -25.86 15.52 7.63
C GLN A 19 -25.30 16.94 7.73
N SER A 20 -24.86 17.36 8.91
CA SER A 20 -24.14 18.63 8.99
C SER A 20 -22.76 18.50 8.38
N ASP A 21 -22.25 19.61 7.87
CA ASP A 21 -20.85 19.72 7.44
C ASP A 21 -19.88 19.44 8.59
N TYR A 22 -20.33 19.60 9.85
CA TYR A 22 -19.50 19.35 11.03
C TYR A 22 -19.32 17.85 11.32
N PHE A 23 -20.40 17.05 11.30
CA PHE A 23 -20.36 15.60 11.53
C PHE A 23 -20.95 14.84 10.33
N PRO A 24 -20.16 14.63 9.26
CA PRO A 24 -20.65 14.20 7.94
C PRO A 24 -20.82 12.68 7.84
N PHE A 25 -21.42 12.05 8.84
CA PHE A 25 -21.66 10.60 8.86
C PHE A 25 -23.14 10.27 8.77
N ALA A 26 -23.49 9.28 7.96
CA ALA A 26 -24.89 8.87 7.84
C ALA A 26 -25.35 8.18 9.13
N PRO A 27 -26.63 8.34 9.53
CA PRO A 27 -27.16 7.58 10.65
C PRO A 27 -27.02 6.08 10.40
N GLU A 28 -26.67 5.33 11.45
CA GLU A 28 -26.36 3.88 11.39
C GLU A 28 -27.62 3.00 11.37
N GLY A 29 -28.79 3.63 11.32
CA GLY A 29 -30.11 3.02 11.44
C GLY A 29 -30.73 3.23 12.83
N PRO A 30 -32.08 3.17 12.92
CA PRO A 30 -32.80 3.43 14.15
C PRO A 30 -32.49 2.45 15.29
N CYS A 31 -32.20 1.17 14.98
CA CYS A 31 -31.89 0.19 16.01
C CYS A 31 -30.56 0.52 16.70
N ILE A 32 -29.50 0.75 15.92
CA ILE A 32 -28.16 1.05 16.44
C ILE A 32 -28.14 2.38 17.19
N ALA A 33 -28.81 3.41 16.65
CA ALA A 33 -28.96 4.68 17.34
C ALA A 33 -29.64 4.51 18.71
N THR A 34 -30.68 3.68 18.81
CA THR A 34 -31.36 3.39 20.08
C THR A 34 -30.45 2.64 21.05
N CYS A 35 -29.72 1.63 20.58
CA CYS A 35 -28.76 0.89 21.42
C CYS A 35 -27.66 1.78 21.98
N ASN A 36 -27.12 2.68 21.15
CA ASN A 36 -26.11 3.65 21.56
C ASN A 36 -26.65 4.66 22.55
N ASP A 37 -27.86 5.17 22.33
CA ASP A 37 -28.54 6.08 23.25
C ASP A 37 -28.80 5.42 24.62
N GLN A 38 -29.27 4.16 24.64
CA GLN A 38 -29.50 3.42 25.88
C GLN A 38 -28.21 3.16 26.67
N ALA A 39 -27.17 2.65 26.01
CA ALA A 39 -25.87 2.39 26.63
C ALA A 39 -25.18 3.68 27.09
N GLY A 40 -25.35 4.76 26.34
CA GLY A 40 -24.81 6.06 26.70
C GLY A 40 -25.52 6.68 27.91
N LYS A 41 -26.86 6.64 27.92
CA LYS A 41 -27.68 7.14 29.04
C LYS A 41 -27.51 6.36 30.34
N SER A 42 -27.09 5.09 30.26
CA SER A 42 -26.76 4.30 31.44
C SER A 42 -25.43 4.71 32.10
N ILE A 43 -24.58 5.45 31.40
CA ILE A 43 -23.30 6.00 31.88
C ILE A 43 -23.47 7.45 32.28
N SER A 44 -24.15 8.23 31.46
CA SER A 44 -24.30 9.68 31.64
C SER A 44 -25.69 10.11 31.18
N ALA A 45 -26.50 10.67 32.07
CA ALA A 45 -27.88 11.08 31.75
C ALA A 45 -27.97 12.16 30.65
N ASP A 46 -26.88 12.91 30.44
CA ASP A 46 -26.67 13.93 29.41
C ASP A 46 -26.07 13.38 28.10
N PHE A 47 -25.98 12.05 27.94
CA PHE A 47 -25.49 11.42 26.73
C PHE A 47 -26.33 11.83 25.51
N ASN A 48 -25.65 12.31 24.48
CA ASN A 48 -26.25 12.72 23.23
C ASN A 48 -25.24 12.51 22.08
N SER A 49 -25.46 11.45 21.30
CA SER A 49 -24.67 11.13 20.10
C SER A 49 -25.35 11.58 18.80
N VAL A 50 -26.48 12.29 18.89
CA VAL A 50 -27.31 12.67 17.74
C VAL A 50 -27.26 14.17 17.48
N ASP A 51 -27.24 15.01 18.53
CA ASP A 51 -27.12 16.46 18.40
C ASP A 51 -25.65 16.88 18.37
N GLU A 52 -25.08 16.99 17.17
CA GLU A 52 -23.67 17.33 16.95
C GLU A 52 -23.27 18.72 17.47
N TYR A 53 -24.25 19.58 17.73
CA TYR A 53 -24.07 20.92 18.30
C TYR A 53 -24.25 20.95 19.83
N GLY A 54 -24.60 19.81 20.43
CA GLY A 54 -24.79 19.69 21.87
C GLY A 54 -23.46 19.81 22.62
N PRO A 55 -23.43 20.45 23.80
CA PRO A 55 -22.20 20.59 24.60
C PRO A 55 -21.62 19.25 25.07
N THR A 56 -22.42 18.19 25.04
CA THR A 56 -22.05 16.83 25.48
C THR A 56 -21.75 15.89 24.31
N PHE A 57 -21.80 16.35 23.05
CA PHE A 57 -21.61 15.50 21.87
C PHE A 57 -20.24 14.83 21.84
N ILE A 58 -19.16 15.62 21.94
CA ILE A 58 -17.77 15.11 21.94
C ILE A 58 -17.52 14.18 23.15
N LYS A 59 -18.07 14.52 24.32
CA LYS A 59 -18.02 13.68 25.53
C LYS A 59 -18.76 12.35 25.32
N SER A 60 -19.90 12.36 24.63
CA SER A 60 -20.66 11.15 24.31
C SER A 60 -19.88 10.24 23.35
N LEU A 61 -19.19 10.83 22.37
CA LEU A 61 -18.29 10.09 21.47
C LEU A 61 -17.05 9.54 22.19
N SER A 62 -16.62 10.12 23.31
CA SER A 62 -15.45 9.61 24.05
C SER A 62 -15.72 8.24 24.68
N TYR A 63 -16.94 8.00 25.18
CA TYR A 63 -17.39 6.68 25.63
C TYR A 63 -17.38 5.63 24.51
N TYR A 64 -17.44 6.09 23.26
CA TYR A 64 -17.42 5.24 22.07
C TYR A 64 -16.01 4.88 21.60
N PHE A 65 -15.10 5.86 21.63
CA PHE A 65 -13.85 5.79 20.88
C PHE A 65 -12.58 5.79 21.74
N GLU A 66 -12.63 6.23 23.00
CA GLU A 66 -11.45 6.23 23.87
C GLU A 66 -11.22 4.87 24.50
N SER A 67 -10.17 4.17 24.10
CA SER A 67 -9.83 2.87 24.69
C SER A 67 -9.35 3.00 26.14
N GLY A 68 -9.78 2.06 27.00
CA GLY A 68 -9.17 1.86 28.33
C GLY A 68 -9.86 2.57 29.49
N SER A 69 -10.92 3.35 29.26
CA SER A 69 -11.76 3.88 30.35
C SER A 69 -12.83 2.85 30.75
N GLU A 70 -13.17 2.81 32.05
CA GLU A 70 -14.27 1.97 32.57
C GLU A 70 -15.59 2.28 31.87
N ASN A 71 -15.84 3.57 31.59
CA ASN A 71 -17.02 4.03 30.86
C ASN A 71 -17.05 3.49 29.43
N THR A 72 -15.92 3.46 28.73
CA THR A 72 -15.86 2.90 27.37
C THR A 72 -16.11 1.39 27.38
N VAL A 73 -15.55 0.66 28.35
CA VAL A 73 -15.81 -0.78 28.48
C VAL A 73 -17.29 -1.05 28.75
N LYS A 74 -17.90 -0.29 29.67
CA LYS A 74 -19.34 -0.37 29.98
C LYS A 74 -20.20 -0.02 28.76
N PHE A 75 -19.86 1.05 28.06
CA PHE A 75 -20.56 1.50 26.86
C PHE A 75 -20.53 0.42 25.78
N MET A 76 -19.34 -0.08 25.44
CA MET A 76 -19.15 -1.09 24.38
C MET A 76 -19.82 -2.43 24.73
N SER A 77 -19.83 -2.80 26.01
CA SER A 77 -20.53 -4.00 26.48
C SER A 77 -22.04 -3.88 26.32
N GLU A 78 -22.63 -2.80 26.83
CA GLU A 78 -24.09 -2.60 26.79
C GLU A 78 -24.61 -2.30 25.37
N SER A 79 -23.92 -1.44 24.63
CA SER A 79 -24.26 -1.14 23.24
C SER A 79 -24.07 -2.38 22.36
N GLY A 80 -22.96 -3.11 22.51
CA GLY A 80 -22.68 -4.33 21.77
C GLY A 80 -23.71 -5.43 22.01
N ALA A 81 -24.13 -5.64 23.27
CA ALA A 81 -25.18 -6.59 23.61
C ALA A 81 -26.53 -6.22 22.96
N CYS A 82 -26.88 -4.94 22.95
CA CYS A 82 -28.10 -4.45 22.29
C CYS A 82 -28.01 -4.58 20.75
N MET A 83 -26.89 -4.13 20.16
CA MET A 83 -26.67 -4.13 18.71
C MET A 83 -26.71 -5.52 18.08
N PHE A 84 -26.42 -6.57 18.85
CA PHE A 84 -26.51 -7.95 18.36
C PHE A 84 -27.91 -8.32 17.88
N SER A 85 -28.95 -7.65 18.39
CA SER A 85 -30.34 -7.82 17.95
C SER A 85 -30.73 -6.97 16.73
N CYS A 86 -29.88 -6.03 16.32
CA CYS A 86 -30.14 -5.17 15.17
C CYS A 86 -29.97 -5.92 13.84
N SER A 87 -30.58 -5.39 12.77
CA SER A 87 -30.50 -5.99 11.45
C SER A 87 -29.06 -6.06 10.92
N GLN A 88 -28.74 -7.08 10.11
CA GLN A 88 -27.40 -7.23 9.54
C GLN A 88 -26.99 -6.02 8.67
N SER A 89 -27.95 -5.37 8.01
CA SER A 89 -27.73 -4.15 7.24
C SER A 89 -27.27 -2.97 8.11
N GLU A 90 -27.94 -2.74 9.24
CA GLU A 90 -27.54 -1.67 10.18
C GLU A 90 -26.18 -1.98 10.81
N GLN A 91 -25.96 -3.22 11.25
CA GLN A 91 -24.66 -3.63 11.80
C GLN A 91 -23.52 -3.43 10.79
N THR A 92 -23.78 -3.67 9.50
CA THR A 92 -22.80 -3.48 8.43
C THR A 92 -22.55 -1.99 8.17
N ALA A 93 -23.60 -1.16 8.13
CA ALA A 93 -23.47 0.30 8.02
C ALA A 93 -22.67 0.89 9.19
N PHE A 94 -22.94 0.42 10.42
CA PHE A 94 -22.18 0.79 11.61
C PHE A 94 -20.69 0.45 11.49
N ARG A 95 -20.37 -0.82 11.17
CA ARG A 95 -18.98 -1.26 11.01
C ARG A 95 -18.23 -0.49 9.92
N ALA A 96 -18.90 -0.19 8.80
CA ALA A 96 -18.31 0.56 7.70
C ALA A 96 -17.93 2.00 8.09
N GLN A 97 -18.70 2.64 8.98
CA GLN A 97 -18.45 4.02 9.40
C GLN A 97 -17.53 4.13 10.63
N PHE A 98 -17.38 3.06 11.42
CA PHE A 98 -16.69 3.10 12.70
C PHE A 98 -15.28 3.71 12.63
N ALA A 99 -14.46 3.27 11.67
CA ALA A 99 -13.09 3.75 11.51
C ALA A 99 -13.03 5.25 11.17
N ALA A 100 -13.90 5.71 10.26
CA ALA A 100 -13.95 7.10 9.84
C ALA A 100 -14.49 8.01 10.97
N LYS A 101 -15.53 7.56 11.70
CA LYS A 101 -16.03 8.27 12.89
C LYS A 101 -14.98 8.39 13.99
N LYS A 102 -14.21 7.32 14.22
CA LYS A 102 -13.10 7.33 15.17
C LYS A 102 -12.01 8.32 14.75
N ALA A 103 -11.63 8.34 13.48
CA ALA A 103 -10.64 9.29 12.95
C ALA A 103 -11.11 10.74 13.12
N TRP A 104 -12.38 11.02 12.77
CA TRP A 104 -12.98 12.34 12.98
C TRP A 104 -13.00 12.72 14.46
N TYR A 105 -13.40 11.81 15.36
CA TYR A 105 -13.40 12.05 16.80
C TYR A 105 -11.99 12.39 17.30
N LEU A 106 -10.98 11.61 16.92
CA LEU A 106 -9.59 11.87 17.33
C LEU A 106 -9.08 13.23 16.86
N ALA A 107 -9.50 13.68 15.68
CA ALA A 107 -9.15 15.01 15.16
C ALA A 107 -9.89 16.15 15.88
N ASN A 108 -11.11 15.91 16.38
CA ASN A 108 -11.99 16.94 16.93
C ASN A 108 -12.18 16.87 18.46
N LYS A 109 -11.63 15.87 19.16
CA LYS A 109 -11.92 15.62 20.59
C LYS A 109 -11.50 16.75 21.55
N ASN A 110 -10.58 17.60 21.12
CA ASN A 110 -10.13 18.77 21.89
C ASN A 110 -10.85 20.07 21.46
N GLY A 111 -11.71 20.01 20.45
CA GLY A 111 -12.47 21.16 19.94
C GLY A 111 -13.81 21.33 20.67
N THR A 112 -14.27 22.57 20.76
CA THR A 112 -15.67 22.86 21.09
C THR A 112 -16.53 22.68 19.84
N PRO A 113 -17.71 22.03 19.93
CA PRO A 113 -18.66 22.00 18.82
C PRO A 113 -18.92 23.43 18.29
N PRO A 114 -19.01 23.62 16.96
CA PRO A 114 -19.29 24.93 16.39
C PRO A 114 -20.67 25.43 16.86
N PRO A 115 -20.91 26.74 16.86
CA PRO A 115 -22.24 27.28 17.15
C PRO A 115 -23.27 26.70 16.17
N ARG A 116 -24.44 26.29 16.67
CA ARG A 116 -25.56 25.87 15.83
C ARG A 116 -25.87 26.96 14.80
N PRO A 117 -25.89 26.67 13.48
CA PRO A 117 -26.26 27.65 12.47
C PRO A 117 -27.63 28.25 12.80
N GLN A 118 -27.69 29.58 12.96
CA GLN A 118 -28.95 30.28 13.15
C GLN A 118 -29.76 30.22 11.85
N PRO A 119 -31.01 29.74 11.86
CA PRO A 119 -31.84 29.75 10.65
C PRO A 119 -32.04 31.20 10.19
N THR A 120 -31.55 31.52 9.00
CA THR A 120 -31.73 32.84 8.39
C THR A 120 -33.11 32.88 7.75
N THR A 121 -34.09 33.47 8.44
CA THR A 121 -35.45 33.65 7.91
C THR A 121 -35.41 34.65 6.75
N THR A 122 -35.35 34.16 5.52
CA THR A 122 -35.46 35.00 4.33
C THR A 122 -36.93 35.14 3.96
N THR A 123 -37.54 36.29 4.26
CA THR A 123 -38.90 36.63 3.86
C THR A 123 -38.88 37.13 2.40
N THR A 124 -39.22 36.26 1.44
CA THR A 124 -39.30 36.66 0.03
C THR A 124 -40.66 37.29 -0.27
N THR A 125 -40.70 38.60 -0.52
CA THR A 125 -41.86 39.30 -1.11
C THR A 125 -41.72 39.29 -2.64
N THR A 126 -42.60 38.58 -3.35
CA THR A 126 -42.57 38.48 -4.81
C THR A 126 -43.21 39.72 -5.44
N THR A 127 -42.42 40.57 -6.09
CA THR A 127 -42.89 41.60 -7.04
C THR A 127 -42.54 41.16 -8.46
N VAL A 128 -43.54 41.09 -9.33
CA VAL A 128 -43.44 40.63 -10.72
C VAL A 128 -42.96 41.78 -11.62
N ALA A 129 -41.89 41.56 -12.39
CA ALA A 129 -41.44 42.39 -13.51
C ALA A 129 -40.76 41.50 -14.59
N PRO A 130 -40.71 41.92 -15.87
CA PRO A 130 -41.11 41.07 -16.99
C PRO A 130 -40.02 40.19 -17.62
N THR A 131 -40.54 39.13 -18.23
CA THR A 131 -39.90 38.06 -19.01
C THR A 131 -39.05 38.54 -20.20
N PRO A 132 -37.83 38.01 -20.39
CA PRO A 132 -37.16 37.97 -21.69
C PRO A 132 -37.61 36.73 -22.48
N THR A 133 -37.99 36.96 -23.72
CA THR A 133 -38.52 35.99 -24.69
C THR A 133 -37.41 35.21 -25.43
N THR A 134 -37.40 33.88 -25.24
CA THR A 134 -37.28 32.82 -26.29
C THR A 134 -35.86 32.52 -26.86
N PRO A 135 -35.49 31.25 -27.19
CA PRO A 135 -36.33 30.08 -27.44
C PRO A 135 -36.22 28.90 -26.47
N ALA A 136 -37.40 28.47 -26.04
CA ALA A 136 -37.69 27.12 -25.62
C ALA A 136 -37.42 26.13 -26.77
N VAL A 137 -36.66 25.08 -26.45
CA VAL A 137 -37.13 23.71 -26.66
C VAL A 137 -36.72 22.94 -25.41
N ASP A 138 -37.52 23.03 -24.35
CA ASP A 138 -37.52 21.97 -23.33
C ASP A 138 -38.53 20.92 -23.84
N PRO A 139 -38.08 19.79 -24.41
CA PRO A 139 -39.00 18.72 -24.75
C PRO A 139 -39.52 18.16 -23.43
N ALA A 140 -40.70 18.62 -23.00
CA ALA A 140 -41.40 18.10 -21.84
C ALA A 140 -41.35 16.57 -21.88
N PHE A 141 -40.74 15.94 -20.86
CA PHE A 141 -40.60 14.49 -20.76
C PHE A 141 -41.99 13.84 -20.92
N PRO A 142 -42.31 13.22 -22.07
CA PRO A 142 -43.70 13.04 -22.51
C PRO A 142 -44.34 11.76 -21.96
N PHE A 143 -43.79 11.22 -20.87
CA PHE A 143 -44.21 9.94 -20.29
C PHE A 143 -44.97 10.19 -19.01
N LEU A 144 -45.96 9.33 -18.75
CA LEU A 144 -46.65 9.34 -17.47
C LEU A 144 -45.62 9.05 -16.35
N PRO A 145 -45.77 9.67 -15.17
CA PRO A 145 -44.97 9.30 -14.02
C PRO A 145 -45.13 7.81 -13.73
N ASN A 146 -44.02 7.16 -13.39
CA ASN A 146 -44.08 5.82 -12.82
C ASN A 146 -44.90 5.86 -11.53
N GLY A 147 -45.53 4.74 -11.16
CA GLY A 147 -46.17 4.66 -9.85
C GLY A 147 -45.16 4.80 -8.70
N PRO A 148 -45.62 5.06 -7.47
CA PRO A 148 -44.76 5.37 -6.34
C PRO A 148 -43.76 4.25 -6.02
N CYS A 149 -44.18 2.98 -6.08
CA CYS A 149 -43.28 1.85 -5.81
C CYS A 149 -42.13 1.80 -6.83
N LEU A 150 -42.47 1.87 -8.13
CA LEU A 150 -41.47 1.86 -9.18
C LEU A 150 -40.55 3.08 -9.14
N THR A 151 -41.10 4.25 -8.82
CA THR A 151 -40.33 5.48 -8.64
C THR A 151 -39.31 5.33 -7.52
N ASP A 152 -39.70 4.77 -6.37
CA ASP A 152 -38.80 4.54 -5.24
C ASP A 152 -37.73 3.49 -5.56
N CYS A 153 -38.09 2.40 -6.26
CA CYS A 153 -37.13 1.40 -6.71
C CYS A 153 -36.08 1.98 -7.66
N ILE A 154 -36.52 2.76 -8.65
CA ILE A 154 -35.64 3.42 -9.63
C ILE A 154 -34.76 4.46 -8.93
N ASN A 155 -35.32 5.28 -8.04
CA ASN A 155 -34.56 6.29 -7.30
C ASN A 155 -33.55 5.65 -6.35
N THR A 156 -33.91 4.57 -5.66
CA THR A 156 -32.99 3.85 -4.76
C THR A 156 -31.83 3.23 -5.52
N ALA A 157 -32.12 2.54 -6.63
CA ALA A 157 -31.10 1.96 -7.49
C ALA A 157 -30.21 3.03 -8.12
N GLY A 158 -30.80 4.10 -8.64
CA GLY A 158 -30.07 5.24 -9.20
C GLY A 158 -29.17 5.90 -8.16
N LYS A 159 -29.70 6.19 -6.96
CA LYS A 159 -28.94 6.77 -5.84
C LYS A 159 -27.82 5.88 -5.32
N SER A 160 -27.95 4.56 -5.46
CA SER A 160 -26.89 3.60 -5.11
C SER A 160 -25.69 3.66 -6.07
N LEU A 161 -25.90 4.15 -7.30
CA LEU A 161 -24.84 4.36 -8.29
C LEU A 161 -24.32 5.79 -8.28
N TYR A 162 -25.23 6.75 -8.11
CA TYR A 162 -24.97 8.19 -8.21
C TYR A 162 -25.87 8.92 -7.20
N SER A 163 -25.28 9.48 -6.14
CA SER A 163 -26.03 10.12 -5.04
C SER A 163 -26.93 11.28 -5.50
N ASP A 164 -26.57 11.90 -6.63
CA ASP A 164 -27.26 13.00 -7.32
C ASP A 164 -28.34 12.52 -8.33
N TYR A 165 -28.62 11.21 -8.40
CA TYR A 165 -29.62 10.66 -9.31
C TYR A 165 -31.01 11.29 -9.10
N SER A 166 -31.62 11.75 -10.20
CA SER A 166 -32.94 12.36 -10.20
C SER A 166 -33.71 12.07 -11.49
N GLN A 167 -34.97 11.69 -11.34
CA GLN A 167 -35.95 11.57 -12.44
C GLN A 167 -36.69 12.89 -12.73
N ASP A 168 -36.41 13.96 -11.99
CA ASP A 168 -37.02 15.28 -12.24
C ASP A 168 -36.41 15.90 -13.51
N PRO A 169 -37.21 16.17 -14.57
CA PRO A 169 -36.73 16.82 -15.80
C PRO A 169 -36.05 18.18 -15.56
N LYS A 170 -36.33 18.83 -14.43
CA LYS A 170 -35.73 20.11 -14.04
C LYS A 170 -34.40 19.97 -13.29
N SER A 171 -34.02 18.75 -12.90
CA SER A 171 -32.75 18.50 -12.21
C SER A 171 -31.57 18.74 -13.16
N PRO A 172 -30.48 19.39 -12.72
CA PRO A 172 -29.26 19.48 -13.52
C PRO A 172 -28.64 18.10 -13.81
N TYR A 173 -29.02 17.07 -13.05
CA TYR A 173 -28.55 15.69 -13.19
C TYR A 173 -29.49 14.79 -13.98
N PHE A 174 -30.58 15.34 -14.54
CA PHE A 174 -31.59 14.58 -15.27
C PHE A 174 -30.99 13.78 -16.42
N TRP A 175 -30.21 14.40 -17.31
CA TRP A 175 -29.63 13.72 -18.47
C TRP A 175 -28.66 12.61 -18.11
N ARG A 176 -27.89 12.79 -17.03
CA ARG A 176 -26.99 11.76 -16.48
C ARG A 176 -27.80 10.58 -15.94
N SER A 177 -28.85 10.88 -15.19
CA SER A 177 -29.78 9.90 -14.62
C SER A 177 -30.49 9.09 -15.72
N MET A 178 -30.92 9.77 -16.78
CA MET A 178 -31.49 9.14 -17.98
C MET A 178 -30.49 8.25 -18.71
N ALA A 179 -29.21 8.65 -18.81
CA ALA A 179 -28.17 7.84 -19.44
C ALA A 179 -27.98 6.49 -18.73
N ILE A 180 -27.95 6.50 -17.40
CA ILE A 180 -27.83 5.29 -16.59
C ILE A 180 -29.04 4.37 -16.82
N THR A 181 -30.24 4.93 -16.91
CA THR A 181 -31.48 4.13 -17.03
C THR A 181 -31.76 3.64 -18.45
N TYR A 182 -31.35 4.40 -19.48
CA TYR A 182 -31.79 4.20 -20.87
C TYR A 182 -30.66 4.07 -21.91
N ASP A 183 -29.38 4.29 -21.56
CA ASP A 183 -28.25 3.97 -22.44
C ASP A 183 -27.92 2.49 -22.34
N ILE A 184 -28.77 1.69 -23.00
CA ILE A 184 -28.74 0.23 -22.99
C ILE A 184 -27.33 -0.26 -23.32
N SER A 185 -26.89 -1.32 -22.63
CA SER A 185 -25.58 -2.00 -22.81
C SER A 185 -24.35 -1.29 -22.26
N THR A 186 -24.52 -0.14 -21.58
CA THR A 186 -23.45 0.43 -20.77
C THR A 186 -23.29 -0.34 -19.44
N ALA A 187 -22.10 -0.29 -18.86
CA ALA A 187 -21.83 -0.92 -17.55
C ALA A 187 -22.75 -0.33 -16.46
N ASP A 188 -22.98 0.98 -16.49
CA ASP A 188 -23.87 1.68 -15.55
C ASP A 188 -25.32 1.25 -15.72
N ASN A 189 -25.80 1.09 -16.96
CA ASN A 189 -27.14 0.58 -17.21
C ASN A 189 -27.34 -0.84 -16.70
N MET A 190 -26.37 -1.72 -16.91
CA MET A 190 -26.44 -3.08 -16.36
C MET A 190 -26.41 -3.09 -14.83
N ALA A 191 -25.57 -2.25 -14.21
CA ALA A 191 -25.53 -2.09 -12.76
C ALA A 191 -26.87 -1.56 -12.22
N PHE A 192 -27.46 -0.59 -12.91
CA PHE A 192 -28.76 -0.01 -12.57
C PHE A 192 -29.88 -1.05 -12.66
N LEU A 193 -29.95 -1.83 -13.74
CA LEU A 193 -30.94 -2.88 -13.91
C LEU A 193 -30.77 -4.00 -12.88
N LYS A 194 -29.53 -4.34 -12.52
CA LYS A 194 -29.24 -5.32 -11.47
C LYS A 194 -29.69 -4.84 -10.09
N ALA A 195 -29.55 -3.56 -9.79
CA ALA A 195 -29.98 -2.96 -8.53
C ALA A 195 -31.50 -2.74 -8.45
N SER A 196 -32.11 -2.24 -9.53
CA SER A 196 -33.55 -1.91 -9.57
C SER A 196 -34.45 -3.14 -9.78
N GLY A 197 -34.01 -4.13 -10.56
CA GLY A 197 -34.81 -5.29 -10.95
C GLY A 197 -35.47 -6.06 -9.79
N PRO A 198 -34.73 -6.44 -8.74
CA PRO A 198 -35.30 -7.14 -7.58
C PRO A 198 -36.40 -6.33 -6.87
N CYS A 199 -36.22 -5.01 -6.75
CA CYS A 199 -37.20 -4.11 -6.14
C CYS A 199 -38.45 -3.97 -7.03
N MET A 200 -38.24 -3.71 -8.33
CA MET A 200 -39.34 -3.55 -9.30
C MET A 200 -40.21 -4.80 -9.39
N LYS A 201 -39.62 -5.99 -9.25
CA LYS A 201 -40.38 -7.26 -9.22
C LYS A 201 -41.42 -7.32 -8.09
N GLY A 202 -41.20 -6.61 -6.98
CA GLY A 202 -42.13 -6.50 -5.85
C GLY A 202 -43.23 -5.46 -6.04
N CYS A 203 -43.15 -4.60 -7.06
CA CYS A 203 -44.12 -3.54 -7.27
C CYS A 203 -45.47 -4.03 -7.85
N PRO A 204 -46.57 -3.29 -7.63
CA PRO A 204 -47.88 -3.64 -8.17
C PRO A 204 -47.83 -3.89 -9.68
N LYS A 205 -48.54 -4.92 -10.14
CA LYS A 205 -48.55 -5.33 -11.55
C LYS A 205 -48.91 -4.18 -12.50
N ALA A 206 -49.86 -3.33 -12.13
CA ALA A 206 -50.27 -2.19 -12.95
C ALA A 206 -49.14 -1.17 -13.18
N GLU A 207 -48.29 -0.94 -12.17
CA GLU A 207 -47.12 -0.06 -12.32
C GLU A 207 -46.07 -0.71 -13.22
N ASN A 208 -45.77 -2.00 -13.00
CA ASN A 208 -44.84 -2.77 -13.82
C ASN A 208 -45.29 -2.86 -15.30
N ASP A 209 -46.58 -3.05 -15.54
CA ASP A 209 -47.15 -3.05 -16.89
C ASP A 209 -47.05 -1.66 -17.54
N LEU A 210 -47.25 -0.57 -16.78
CA LEU A 210 -47.10 0.80 -17.28
C LEU A 210 -45.63 1.09 -17.64
N PHE A 211 -44.70 0.78 -16.73
CA PHE A 211 -43.27 0.93 -16.98
C PHE A 211 -42.83 0.11 -18.20
N GLY A 212 -43.23 -1.17 -18.30
CA GLY A 212 -42.91 -2.01 -19.44
C GLY A 212 -43.44 -1.48 -20.78
N LYS A 213 -44.63 -0.87 -20.79
CA LYS A 213 -45.20 -0.21 -21.98
C LYS A 213 -44.47 1.07 -22.36
N GLN A 214 -43.97 1.82 -21.39
CA GLN A 214 -43.30 3.11 -21.61
C GLN A 214 -41.80 2.99 -21.82
N TYR A 215 -41.16 1.90 -21.38
CA TYR A 215 -39.70 1.75 -21.41
C TYR A 215 -39.12 1.87 -22.82
N GLY A 216 -39.67 1.14 -23.80
CA GLY A 216 -39.24 1.24 -25.20
C GLY A 216 -39.36 2.67 -25.77
N PRO A 217 -40.55 3.31 -25.67
CA PRO A 217 -40.74 4.71 -26.01
C PRO A 217 -39.79 5.68 -25.28
N GLN A 218 -39.53 5.48 -23.98
CA GLN A 218 -38.60 6.29 -23.18
C GLN A 218 -37.17 6.20 -23.69
N VAL A 219 -36.70 4.99 -24.02
CA VAL A 219 -35.38 4.77 -24.65
C VAL A 219 -35.30 5.49 -26.00
N ALA A 220 -36.34 5.39 -26.83
CA ALA A 220 -36.37 6.06 -28.14
C ALA A 220 -36.34 7.58 -27.99
N TRP A 221 -37.13 8.14 -27.06
CA TRP A 221 -37.14 9.57 -26.76
C TRP A 221 -35.79 10.03 -26.22
N TYR A 222 -35.19 9.30 -25.27
CA TYR A 222 -33.87 9.62 -24.74
C TYR A 222 -32.81 9.65 -25.85
N LYS A 223 -32.79 8.64 -26.74
CA LYS A 223 -31.85 8.61 -27.87
C LYS A 223 -32.04 9.78 -28.84
N ALA A 224 -33.28 10.23 -29.05
CA ALA A 224 -33.60 11.35 -29.93
C ALA A 224 -33.30 12.73 -29.32
N ASN A 225 -33.37 12.86 -27.99
CA ASN A 225 -33.30 14.16 -27.30
C ASN A 225 -32.05 14.33 -26.44
N LYS A 226 -31.24 13.28 -26.22
CA LYS A 226 -30.02 13.40 -25.42
C LYS A 226 -29.11 14.48 -26.04
N PRO A 227 -28.52 15.38 -25.22
CA PRO A 227 -27.63 16.42 -25.72
C PRO A 227 -26.50 15.79 -26.53
N THR A 228 -26.39 16.17 -27.80
CA THR A 228 -25.22 15.83 -28.61
C THR A 228 -24.07 16.69 -28.12
N THR A 229 -22.94 16.05 -27.82
CA THR A 229 -21.76 16.70 -27.26
C THR A 229 -21.13 17.66 -28.28
N THR A 230 -21.67 18.86 -28.37
CA THR A 230 -21.01 20.06 -28.90
C THR A 230 -21.22 21.14 -27.87
N VAL A 231 -20.20 21.44 -27.08
CA VAL A 231 -20.17 22.59 -26.18
C VAL A 231 -20.29 23.84 -27.06
N PRO A 232 -21.38 24.63 -27.01
CA PRO A 232 -21.38 25.97 -27.57
C PRO A 232 -20.66 26.90 -26.57
N PRO A 233 -19.96 27.94 -27.04
CA PRO A 233 -19.24 28.86 -26.16
C PRO A 233 -20.24 29.57 -25.23
N VAL A 234 -20.03 29.43 -23.93
CA VAL A 234 -20.73 30.23 -22.92
C VAL A 234 -20.32 31.69 -23.15
N THR A 235 -21.25 32.49 -23.68
CA THR A 235 -21.06 33.93 -23.79
C THR A 235 -21.31 34.54 -22.41
N THR A 236 -20.25 34.88 -21.70
CA THR A 236 -20.36 35.55 -20.39
C THR A 236 -20.71 37.01 -20.61
N THR A 237 -21.95 37.41 -20.31
CA THR A 237 -22.30 38.83 -20.19
C THR A 237 -21.81 39.34 -18.83
N THR A 238 -20.74 40.13 -18.85
CA THR A 238 -20.22 40.83 -17.66
C THR A 238 -21.10 42.05 -17.36
N THR A 239 -21.82 42.04 -16.23
CA THR A 239 -22.45 43.25 -15.69
C THR A 239 -21.45 43.96 -14.80
N THR A 240 -20.95 45.11 -15.26
CA THR A 240 -20.03 46.00 -14.54
C THR A 240 -20.79 46.75 -13.44
N THR A 241 -20.49 46.47 -12.17
CA THR A 241 -20.81 47.37 -11.05
C THR A 241 -19.53 48.11 -10.67
N THR A 242 -19.52 49.42 -10.91
CA THR A 242 -18.40 50.31 -10.62
C THR A 242 -18.28 50.55 -9.12
N THR A 243 -17.17 50.10 -8.51
CA THR A 243 -16.72 50.59 -7.20
C THR A 243 -15.25 50.97 -7.29
N THR A 244 -14.94 52.13 -6.72
CA THR A 244 -13.73 52.94 -6.91
C THR A 244 -12.44 52.32 -6.35
N THR A 245 -11.41 52.35 -7.20
CA THR A 245 -9.95 52.16 -7.11
C THR A 245 -9.23 52.18 -5.74
N VAL A 246 -8.32 51.19 -5.53
CA VAL A 246 -6.89 51.35 -5.10
C VAL A 246 -6.01 50.19 -5.66
N ALA A 247 -4.93 50.56 -6.38
CA ALA A 247 -3.66 49.90 -6.80
C ALA A 247 -3.52 48.37 -7.12
N PRO A 248 -2.71 47.97 -8.14
CA PRO A 248 -2.74 46.65 -8.77
C PRO A 248 -1.78 45.62 -8.14
N THR A 249 -2.23 44.36 -8.08
CA THR A 249 -1.42 43.15 -7.81
C THR A 249 -1.41 42.28 -9.08
N PRO A 250 -0.26 41.69 -9.47
CA PRO A 250 -0.12 41.01 -10.76
C PRO A 250 -0.96 39.73 -10.84
N THR A 251 -1.61 39.54 -11.98
CA THR A 251 -2.53 38.44 -12.27
C THR A 251 -1.77 37.17 -12.64
N THR A 252 -1.95 36.09 -11.86
CA THR A 252 -1.53 34.73 -12.22
C THR A 252 -2.39 34.22 -13.38
N PRO A 253 -1.83 33.52 -14.39
CA PRO A 253 -2.61 32.94 -15.47
C PRO A 253 -3.53 31.84 -14.93
N ALA A 254 -4.84 32.01 -15.08
CA ALA A 254 -5.82 30.95 -14.84
C ALA A 254 -5.70 29.91 -15.96
N VAL A 255 -5.22 28.71 -15.62
CA VAL A 255 -5.29 27.53 -16.48
C VAL A 255 -6.50 26.73 -16.00
N ASP A 256 -7.64 26.92 -16.65
CA ASP A 256 -8.84 26.07 -16.48
C ASP A 256 -8.98 25.13 -17.67
N PRO A 257 -8.47 23.90 -17.55
CA PRO A 257 -9.11 22.74 -18.13
C PRO A 257 -9.77 21.96 -16.99
N ALA A 258 -11.10 21.98 -16.95
CA ALA A 258 -11.91 21.22 -16.01
C ALA A 258 -11.40 19.77 -15.91
N PHE A 259 -10.74 19.43 -14.79
CA PHE A 259 -10.32 18.07 -14.47
C PHE A 259 -11.60 17.23 -14.30
N PRO A 260 -11.95 16.36 -15.25
CA PRO A 260 -13.31 15.83 -15.39
C PRO A 260 -13.56 14.61 -14.49
N PHE A 261 -12.73 14.41 -13.47
CA PHE A 261 -12.75 13.24 -12.61
C PHE A 261 -13.32 13.59 -11.25
N LEU A 262 -14.04 12.63 -10.68
CA LEU A 262 -14.53 12.76 -9.32
C LEU A 262 -13.34 12.71 -8.34
N PRO A 263 -13.42 13.42 -7.21
CA PRO A 263 -12.44 13.28 -6.14
C PRO A 263 -12.31 11.81 -5.75
N ASP A 264 -11.08 11.35 -5.56
CA ASP A 264 -10.85 9.99 -5.06
C ASP A 264 -11.44 9.85 -3.64
N GLY A 265 -11.71 8.60 -3.24
CA GLY A 265 -12.13 8.33 -1.87
C GLY A 265 -11.12 8.89 -0.86
N PRO A 266 -11.55 9.35 0.33
CA PRO A 266 -10.70 10.08 1.25
C PRO A 266 -9.46 9.29 1.70
N CYS A 267 -9.55 7.96 1.81
CA CYS A 267 -8.38 7.14 2.11
C CYS A 267 -7.40 7.14 0.94
N VAL A 268 -7.90 6.88 -0.27
CA VAL A 268 -7.06 6.83 -1.48
C VAL A 268 -6.43 8.18 -1.78
N ALA A 269 -7.19 9.26 -1.70
CA ALA A 269 -6.71 10.63 -1.87
C ALA A 269 -5.64 10.99 -0.83
N ASN A 270 -5.83 10.59 0.44
CA ASN A 270 -4.82 10.81 1.47
C ASN A 270 -3.56 9.96 1.23
N CYS A 271 -3.71 8.73 0.78
CA CYS A 271 -2.59 7.87 0.40
C CYS A 271 -1.77 8.46 -0.74
N ILE A 272 -2.43 8.93 -1.80
CA ILE A 272 -1.77 9.56 -2.94
C ILE A 272 -1.07 10.85 -2.51
N ASN A 273 -1.74 11.74 -1.77
CA ASN A 273 -1.13 12.99 -1.31
C ASN A 273 0.02 12.76 -0.32
N THR A 274 -0.11 11.82 0.61
CA THR A 274 0.95 11.52 1.60
C THR A 274 2.15 10.90 0.91
N SER A 275 1.92 9.93 0.01
CA SER A 275 2.98 9.31 -0.78
C SER A 275 3.65 10.35 -1.66
N GLY A 276 2.87 11.15 -2.39
CA GLY A 276 3.36 12.22 -3.25
C GLY A 276 4.21 13.24 -2.50
N LYS A 277 3.78 13.68 -1.30
CA LYS A 277 4.54 14.60 -0.44
C LYS A 277 5.90 14.07 0.00
N SER A 278 6.09 12.74 0.05
CA SER A 278 7.40 12.13 0.36
C SER A 278 8.41 12.24 -0.79
N PHE A 279 7.94 12.38 -2.04
CA PHE A 279 8.80 12.56 -3.23
C PHE A 279 8.88 14.03 -3.68
N PHE A 280 7.81 14.78 -3.42
CA PHE A 280 7.65 16.16 -3.83
C PHE A 280 6.84 16.92 -2.76
N PRO A 281 7.47 17.73 -1.89
CA PRO A 281 6.80 18.34 -0.74
C PRO A 281 5.55 19.18 -1.08
N ASN A 282 5.51 19.72 -2.30
CA ASN A 282 4.40 20.52 -2.82
C ASN A 282 3.37 19.70 -3.61
N PHE A 283 3.43 18.37 -3.53
CA PHE A 283 2.51 17.48 -4.22
C PHE A 283 1.05 17.79 -3.87
N SER A 284 0.22 17.92 -4.89
CA SER A 284 -1.20 18.19 -4.77
C SER A 284 -1.96 17.72 -6.01
N GLU A 285 -2.99 16.93 -5.78
CA GLU A 285 -3.98 16.56 -6.82
C GLU A 285 -5.12 17.58 -6.94
N ASP A 286 -5.06 18.72 -6.24
CA ASP A 286 -6.02 19.79 -6.43
C ASP A 286 -5.77 20.44 -7.81
N PRO A 287 -6.74 20.42 -8.75
CA PRO A 287 -6.58 21.05 -10.06
C PRO A 287 -6.32 22.56 -9.99
N LYS A 288 -6.58 23.20 -8.84
CA LYS A 288 -6.25 24.61 -8.60
C LYS A 288 -4.82 24.83 -8.10
N SER A 289 -4.10 23.77 -7.73
CA SER A 289 -2.72 23.87 -7.26
C SER A 289 -1.79 24.27 -8.41
N PRO A 290 -0.85 25.21 -8.20
CA PRO A 290 0.19 25.49 -9.20
C PRO A 290 1.09 24.27 -9.47
N TYR A 291 1.04 23.26 -8.60
CA TYR A 291 1.83 22.04 -8.68
C TYR A 291 1.05 20.84 -9.22
N PHE A 292 -0.18 21.04 -9.69
CA PHE A 292 -1.06 19.97 -10.16
C PHE A 292 -0.42 19.13 -11.27
N TRP A 293 0.05 19.77 -12.35
CA TRP A 293 0.67 19.07 -13.48
C TRP A 293 1.94 18.32 -13.11
N GLN A 294 2.75 18.89 -12.22
CA GLN A 294 3.96 18.24 -11.72
C GLN A 294 3.60 17.02 -10.87
N SER A 295 2.58 17.13 -10.02
CA SER A 295 2.08 16.02 -9.20
C SER A 295 1.53 14.89 -10.06
N LEU A 296 0.76 15.20 -11.12
CA LEU A 296 0.26 14.19 -12.05
C LEU A 296 1.36 13.49 -12.85
N ALA A 297 2.52 14.13 -13.08
CA ALA A 297 3.65 13.50 -13.76
C ALA A 297 4.23 12.32 -12.95
N TYR A 298 4.30 12.44 -11.62
CA TYR A 298 4.69 11.33 -10.74
C TYR A 298 3.75 10.13 -10.86
N THR A 299 2.46 10.38 -11.08
CA THR A 299 1.43 9.34 -11.16
C THR A 299 1.35 8.70 -12.56
N PHE A 300 1.44 9.52 -13.62
CA PHE A 300 1.03 9.12 -14.97
C PHE A 300 2.12 9.17 -16.05
N ASP A 301 3.24 9.87 -15.84
CA ASP A 301 4.33 9.87 -16.82
C ASP A 301 5.24 8.66 -16.63
N TYR A 302 5.17 7.71 -17.58
CA TYR A 302 5.93 6.46 -17.55
C TYR A 302 7.45 6.68 -17.55
N ASP A 303 7.92 7.77 -18.14
CA ASP A 303 9.33 8.14 -18.20
C ASP A 303 9.80 8.93 -16.96
N HIS A 304 8.90 9.23 -16.01
CA HIS A 304 9.28 9.93 -14.79
C HIS A 304 10.11 9.00 -13.89
N PRO A 305 11.36 9.37 -13.53
CA PRO A 305 12.30 8.45 -12.89
C PRO A 305 11.83 7.94 -11.51
N GLN A 306 10.95 8.70 -10.84
CA GLN A 306 10.41 8.37 -9.52
C GLN A 306 9.00 7.75 -9.56
N ARG A 307 8.42 7.52 -10.75
CA ARG A 307 7.04 6.99 -10.84
C ARG A 307 6.90 5.61 -10.21
N PHE A 308 7.86 4.71 -10.44
CA PHE A 308 7.77 3.34 -9.92
C PHE A 308 7.79 3.32 -8.38
N ASP A 309 8.68 4.12 -7.77
CA ASP A 309 8.76 4.25 -6.32
C ASP A 309 7.49 4.90 -5.75
N PHE A 310 7.00 5.96 -6.39
CA PHE A 310 5.72 6.59 -6.02
C PHE A 310 4.56 5.60 -6.07
N MET A 311 4.40 4.84 -7.16
CA MET A 311 3.32 3.86 -7.31
C MET A 311 3.45 2.71 -6.30
N THR A 312 4.67 2.34 -5.90
CA THR A 312 4.92 1.30 -4.89
C THR A 312 4.52 1.76 -3.49
N VAL A 313 4.93 2.97 -3.10
CA VAL A 313 4.55 3.58 -1.81
C VAL A 313 3.04 3.83 -1.76
N CYS A 314 2.48 4.39 -2.83
CA CYS A 314 1.06 4.65 -2.95
C CYS A 314 0.24 3.35 -2.92
N GLY A 315 0.67 2.31 -3.66
CA GLY A 315 0.02 1.00 -3.66
C GLY A 315 0.04 0.32 -2.30
N THR A 316 1.16 0.42 -1.57
CA THR A 316 1.26 -0.09 -0.19
C THR A 316 0.29 0.61 0.75
N CYS A 317 0.17 1.94 0.63
CA CYS A 317 -0.82 2.70 1.39
C CYS A 317 -2.25 2.33 0.99
N GLN A 318 -2.54 2.26 -0.31
CA GLN A 318 -3.84 1.90 -0.86
C GLN A 318 -4.30 0.50 -0.43
N ASN A 319 -3.39 -0.46 -0.22
CA ASN A 319 -3.77 -1.79 0.31
C ASN A 319 -4.45 -1.74 1.69
N SER A 320 -4.30 -0.65 2.44
CA SER A 320 -5.01 -0.42 3.70
C SER A 320 -6.36 0.32 3.54
N CYS A 321 -6.65 0.84 2.33
CA CYS A 321 -7.89 1.54 2.04
C CYS A 321 -9.06 0.58 1.78
N PRO A 322 -10.31 1.03 2.02
CA PRO A 322 -11.50 0.28 1.68
C PRO A 322 -11.48 -0.17 0.22
N LYS A 323 -11.95 -1.40 -0.02
CA LYS A 323 -11.94 -2.00 -1.36
C LYS A 323 -12.72 -1.13 -2.36
N GLU A 324 -13.81 -0.52 -1.92
CA GLU A 324 -14.68 0.32 -2.75
C GLU A 324 -13.96 1.58 -3.25
N GLU A 325 -13.13 2.21 -2.40
CA GLU A 325 -12.33 3.38 -2.79
C GLU A 325 -11.22 2.98 -3.77
N ASN A 326 -10.54 1.85 -3.52
CA ASN A 326 -9.53 1.32 -4.43
C ASN A 326 -10.13 0.90 -5.78
N ASP A 327 -11.30 0.26 -5.79
CA ASP A 327 -12.03 -0.11 -6.99
C ASP A 327 -12.47 1.15 -7.76
N PHE A 328 -12.91 2.19 -7.06
CA PHE A 328 -13.29 3.48 -7.66
C PHE A 328 -12.11 4.20 -8.29
N TYR A 329 -10.98 4.29 -7.57
CA TYR A 329 -9.73 4.83 -8.11
C TYR A 329 -9.26 4.02 -9.33
N GLY A 330 -9.26 2.69 -9.23
CA GLY A 330 -8.88 1.80 -10.32
C GLY A 330 -9.73 1.98 -11.58
N LYS A 331 -11.05 2.21 -11.43
CA LYS A 331 -11.97 2.51 -12.54
C LYS A 331 -11.64 3.86 -13.21
N GLN A 332 -11.23 4.86 -12.45
CA GLN A 332 -10.87 6.18 -12.98
C GLN A 332 -9.43 6.27 -13.48
N TYR A 333 -8.52 5.40 -13.01
CA TYR A 333 -7.09 5.50 -13.26
C TYR A 333 -6.74 5.56 -14.75
N GLY A 334 -7.31 4.66 -15.56
CA GLY A 334 -7.06 4.63 -17.00
C GLY A 334 -7.55 5.89 -17.71
N ALA A 335 -8.72 6.41 -17.31
CA ALA A 335 -9.27 7.64 -17.88
C ALA A 335 -8.47 8.88 -17.42
N LYS A 336 -8.03 8.94 -16.16
CA LYS A 336 -7.14 9.98 -15.62
C LYS A 336 -5.81 10.02 -16.36
N ALA A 337 -5.19 8.86 -16.60
CA ALA A 337 -3.96 8.75 -17.36
C ALA A 337 -4.12 9.20 -18.82
N ALA A 338 -5.22 8.81 -19.47
CA ALA A 338 -5.53 9.23 -20.85
C ALA A 338 -5.76 10.74 -20.95
N TRP A 339 -6.51 11.32 -20.00
CA TRP A 339 -6.74 12.76 -19.93
C TRP A 339 -5.44 13.52 -19.66
N TYR A 340 -4.62 13.06 -18.71
CA TYR A 340 -3.32 13.68 -18.44
C TYR A 340 -2.44 13.66 -19.69
N LYS A 341 -2.33 12.53 -20.39
CA LYS A 341 -1.57 12.42 -21.63
C LYS A 341 -2.07 13.38 -22.72
N ALA A 342 -3.38 13.61 -22.80
CA ALA A 342 -3.98 14.50 -23.79
C ALA A 342 -3.84 16.00 -23.45
N ASN A 343 -3.74 16.35 -22.15
CA ASN A 343 -3.82 17.73 -21.68
C ASN A 343 -2.53 18.25 -21.02
N LYS A 344 -1.52 17.39 -20.78
CA LYS A 344 -0.28 17.82 -20.13
C LYS A 344 0.41 18.92 -20.96
N PRO A 345 0.90 20.01 -20.33
CA PRO A 345 1.61 21.07 -21.04
C PRO A 345 2.85 20.51 -21.75
N THR A 346 3.09 20.95 -22.98
CA THR A 346 4.31 20.61 -23.74
C THR A 346 5.58 21.20 -23.12
N THR A 347 5.42 22.26 -22.33
CA THR A 347 6.45 22.85 -21.47
C THR A 347 5.80 23.14 -20.12
N VAL A 348 6.28 22.50 -19.04
CA VAL A 348 5.87 22.87 -17.68
C VAL A 348 6.40 24.27 -17.42
N PRO A 349 5.56 25.29 -17.19
CA PRO A 349 6.03 26.64 -16.91
C PRO A 349 6.91 26.60 -15.65
N PRO A 350 8.09 27.24 -15.64
CA PRO A 350 8.87 27.36 -14.41
C PRO A 350 8.03 28.08 -13.36
N VAL A 351 7.69 27.39 -12.28
CA VAL A 351 6.96 27.98 -11.16
C VAL A 351 7.85 29.05 -10.54
N THR A 352 7.54 30.32 -10.81
CA THR A 352 8.31 31.45 -10.28
C THR A 352 7.85 31.69 -8.84
N THR A 353 8.62 31.21 -7.87
CA THR A 353 8.34 31.46 -6.45
C THR A 353 8.56 32.95 -6.17
N THR A 354 7.49 33.73 -6.09
CA THR A 354 7.59 35.13 -5.67
C THR A 354 7.73 35.17 -4.17
N THR A 355 8.96 35.33 -3.67
CA THR A 355 9.23 35.59 -2.25
C THR A 355 8.94 37.06 -1.97
N THR A 356 7.84 37.36 -1.30
CA THR A 356 7.55 38.72 -0.83
C THR A 356 8.44 39.04 0.37
N THR A 357 9.57 39.70 0.14
CA THR A 357 10.43 40.26 1.20
C THR A 357 10.00 41.69 1.49
N THR A 358 9.45 41.95 2.69
CA THR A 358 9.22 43.32 3.17
C THR A 358 10.53 43.86 3.74
N THR A 359 11.12 44.88 3.10
CA THR A 359 12.32 45.57 3.62
C THR A 359 12.19 47.08 3.45
N THR A 360 12.32 47.81 4.57
CA THR A 360 12.39 49.28 4.64
C THR A 360 13.78 49.74 4.20
N VAL A 361 13.88 50.79 3.35
CA VAL A 361 15.16 51.26 2.75
C VAL A 361 15.48 52.71 3.10
N ALA A 362 16.76 52.99 3.38
CA ALA A 362 17.52 54.19 2.94
C ALA A 362 19.06 53.95 3.14
N PRO A 363 19.99 54.60 2.39
CA PRO A 363 20.17 54.70 0.93
C PRO A 363 21.52 54.07 0.40
N THR A 364 21.60 53.93 -0.93
CA THR A 364 22.59 53.35 -1.90
C THR A 364 23.90 54.20 -2.05
N PRO A 365 25.05 53.83 -2.73
CA PRO A 365 25.33 52.84 -3.82
C PRO A 365 26.64 51.97 -3.66
N THR A 366 27.01 50.93 -4.45
CA THR A 366 27.13 50.72 -5.93
C THR A 366 27.29 49.20 -6.30
N THR A 367 26.87 48.82 -7.53
CA THR A 367 26.85 47.49 -8.23
C THR A 367 28.19 47.16 -8.98
N PRO A 368 28.41 46.04 -9.76
CA PRO A 368 27.74 44.72 -9.90
C PRO A 368 28.67 43.47 -10.05
N ALA A 369 28.14 42.25 -9.92
CA ALA A 369 28.35 41.09 -10.83
C ALA A 369 27.49 39.87 -10.43
N VAL A 370 26.90 39.20 -11.43
CA VAL A 370 25.94 38.09 -11.36
C VAL A 370 26.66 36.74 -11.54
N ASP A 371 26.41 35.75 -10.66
CA ASP A 371 26.57 34.29 -10.92
C ASP A 371 25.83 33.45 -9.83
N PRO A 372 25.60 32.12 -9.97
CA PRO A 372 24.38 31.43 -9.55
C PRO A 372 24.35 31.20 -8.02
N ALA A 373 23.20 31.50 -7.41
CA ALA A 373 23.08 31.57 -5.96
C ALA A 373 23.29 30.21 -5.25
N PHE A 374 24.41 30.10 -4.53
CA PHE A 374 24.51 29.23 -3.36
C PHE A 374 23.54 29.77 -2.29
N PRO A 375 22.48 29.04 -1.91
CA PRO A 375 21.34 29.64 -1.20
C PRO A 375 21.54 29.77 0.32
N PHE A 376 22.76 29.61 0.83
CA PHE A 376 23.06 29.71 2.25
C PHE A 376 23.82 31.00 2.55
N LEU A 377 23.43 31.67 3.64
CA LEU A 377 24.17 32.81 4.16
C LEU A 377 25.58 32.33 4.57
N PRO A 378 26.64 33.11 4.32
CA PRO A 378 27.98 32.74 4.75
C PRO A 378 27.96 32.50 6.26
N ASP A 379 28.64 31.44 6.69
CA ASP A 379 28.82 31.18 8.11
C ASP A 379 29.40 32.43 8.79
N GLY A 380 29.10 32.58 10.08
CA GLY A 380 29.73 33.65 10.86
C GLY A 380 31.26 33.63 10.68
N PRO A 381 31.91 34.80 10.65
CA PRO A 381 33.31 34.91 10.22
C PRO A 381 34.26 34.06 11.07
N CYS A 382 33.89 33.72 12.31
CA CYS A 382 34.67 32.80 13.13
C CYS A 382 34.56 31.36 12.62
N VAL A 383 33.34 30.86 12.41
CA VAL A 383 33.11 29.48 11.95
C VAL A 383 33.69 29.27 10.55
N ALA A 384 33.45 30.21 9.63
CA ALA A 384 34.02 30.18 8.28
C ALA A 384 35.56 30.17 8.29
N ASN A 385 36.18 30.93 9.20
CA ASN A 385 37.64 30.95 9.32
C ASN A 385 38.17 29.65 9.95
N CYS A 386 37.45 29.07 10.92
CA CYS A 386 37.80 27.78 11.50
C CYS A 386 37.73 26.66 10.46
N ILE A 387 36.65 26.58 9.67
CA ILE A 387 36.49 25.54 8.65
C ILE A 387 37.52 25.73 7.53
N ASN A 388 37.73 26.95 7.04
CA ASN A 388 38.73 27.19 6.00
C ASN A 388 40.17 26.94 6.48
N THR A 389 40.52 27.33 7.70
CA THR A 389 41.89 27.10 8.24
C THR A 389 42.15 25.62 8.45
N SER A 390 41.17 24.91 9.01
CA SER A 390 41.28 23.47 9.27
C SER A 390 41.25 22.68 7.96
N GLY A 391 40.33 23.01 7.04
CA GLY A 391 40.28 22.41 5.71
C GLY A 391 41.57 22.62 4.93
N LYS A 392 42.20 23.81 5.03
CA LYS A 392 43.49 24.11 4.37
C LYS A 392 44.68 23.33 4.91
N SER A 393 44.65 22.89 6.18
CA SER A 393 45.71 22.05 6.72
C SER A 393 45.64 20.62 6.20
N PHE A 394 44.47 20.15 5.75
CA PHE A 394 44.27 18.82 5.17
C PHE A 394 44.31 18.81 3.64
N PHE A 395 43.75 19.85 3.02
CA PHE A 395 43.75 20.08 1.59
C PHE A 395 44.13 21.55 1.34
N PRO A 396 45.38 21.86 0.91
CA PRO A 396 45.87 23.24 0.82
C PRO A 396 45.01 24.21 -0.01
N ASN A 397 44.21 23.67 -0.92
CA ASN A 397 43.29 24.40 -1.79
C ASN A 397 41.84 24.42 -1.29
N PHE A 398 41.58 23.96 -0.07
CA PHE A 398 40.25 23.96 0.53
C PHE A 398 39.67 25.37 0.58
N SER A 399 38.43 25.50 0.13
CA SER A 399 37.73 26.78 0.10
C SER A 399 36.22 26.58 0.10
N GLU A 400 35.56 27.27 1.02
CA GLU A 400 34.10 27.38 1.08
C GLU A 400 33.58 28.58 0.27
N ASP A 401 34.45 29.33 -0.40
CA ASP A 401 34.03 30.37 -1.32
C ASP A 401 33.38 29.72 -2.55
N PRO A 402 32.09 29.97 -2.84
CA PRO A 402 31.41 29.42 -4.01
C PRO A 402 32.08 29.77 -5.34
N LYS A 403 32.92 30.83 -5.35
CA LYS A 403 33.70 31.26 -6.52
C LYS A 403 35.03 30.52 -6.66
N SER A 404 35.45 29.76 -5.65
CA SER A 404 36.67 28.99 -5.71
C SER A 404 36.51 27.81 -6.67
N PRO A 405 37.50 27.52 -7.55
CA PRO A 405 37.47 26.33 -8.39
C PRO A 405 37.50 25.03 -7.58
N TYR A 406 37.84 25.11 -6.29
CA TYR A 406 37.91 23.98 -5.36
C TYR A 406 36.68 23.83 -4.45
N PHE A 407 35.65 24.65 -4.65
CA PHE A 407 34.44 24.66 -3.82
C PHE A 407 33.74 23.30 -3.77
N TRP A 408 33.43 22.71 -4.94
CA TRP A 408 32.77 21.42 -5.03
C TRP A 408 33.59 20.27 -4.45
N GLN A 409 34.90 20.32 -4.62
CA GLN A 409 35.80 19.33 -4.06
C GLN A 409 35.85 19.46 -2.53
N SER A 410 35.85 20.68 -2.01
CA SER A 410 35.81 20.97 -0.57
C SER A 410 34.50 20.47 0.06
N LEU A 411 33.35 20.67 -0.60
CA LEU A 411 32.05 20.12 -0.15
C LEU A 411 31.99 18.59 -0.25
N ALA A 412 32.62 17.98 -1.25
CA ALA A 412 32.66 16.53 -1.41
C ALA A 412 33.42 15.87 -0.25
N TYR A 413 34.54 16.45 0.18
CA TYR A 413 35.26 16.01 1.39
C TYR A 413 34.37 16.08 2.64
N THR A 414 33.55 17.11 2.74
CA THR A 414 32.64 17.31 3.89
C THR A 414 31.46 16.34 3.89
N PHE A 415 30.86 16.05 2.72
CA PHE A 415 29.54 15.41 2.68
C PHE A 415 29.46 14.02 2.05
N ASP A 416 30.36 13.61 1.14
CA ASP A 416 30.15 12.41 0.32
C ASP A 416 30.64 11.11 1.00
N TYR A 417 29.69 10.23 1.37
CA TYR A 417 29.95 9.08 2.26
C TYR A 417 30.99 8.09 1.74
N ASP A 418 31.07 7.94 0.41
CA ASP A 418 31.94 7.00 -0.27
C ASP A 418 33.26 7.64 -0.73
N HIS A 419 33.50 8.91 -0.42
CA HIS A 419 34.77 9.55 -0.76
C HIS A 419 35.88 8.89 0.05
N PRO A 420 36.94 8.34 -0.58
CA PRO A 420 37.92 7.49 0.09
C PRO A 420 38.72 8.22 1.18
N GLN A 421 38.70 9.56 1.18
CA GLN A 421 39.35 10.42 2.17
C GLN A 421 38.39 10.99 3.22
N ARG A 422 37.08 10.66 3.16
CA ARG A 422 36.08 11.13 4.14
C ARG A 422 36.19 10.40 5.46
N PHE A 423 36.57 9.11 5.47
CA PHE A 423 36.78 8.40 6.74
C PHE A 423 37.89 9.08 7.57
N ASP A 424 38.92 9.61 6.91
CA ASP A 424 39.97 10.43 7.54
C ASP A 424 39.48 11.83 7.94
N PHE A 425 38.46 12.38 7.27
CA PHE A 425 37.87 13.70 7.55
C PHE A 425 36.78 13.67 8.65
N MET A 426 35.98 12.59 8.75
CA MET A 426 34.83 12.46 9.64
C MET A 426 35.11 11.71 10.94
N THR A 427 36.10 10.79 10.98
CA THR A 427 36.71 10.33 12.26
C THR A 427 37.35 11.52 13.00
N VAL A 428 37.46 12.65 12.30
CA VAL A 428 38.12 13.88 12.72
C VAL A 428 37.14 15.03 13.12
N CYS A 429 35.82 14.80 13.28
CA CYS A 429 34.86 15.87 13.64
C CYS A 429 33.77 15.52 14.70
N GLY A 430 34.05 14.70 15.72
CA GLY A 430 33.03 14.32 16.74
C GLY A 430 33.46 14.37 18.22
N THR A 431 32.88 15.33 18.96
CA THR A 431 32.67 15.47 20.44
C THR A 431 33.80 15.94 21.39
N CYS A 432 33.43 16.94 22.21
CA CYS A 432 34.25 17.68 23.19
C CYS A 432 34.59 16.90 24.46
N GLN A 433 35.87 16.96 24.84
CA GLN A 433 36.41 16.75 26.19
C GLN A 433 36.13 17.97 27.06
N ASN A 434 35.64 17.78 28.29
CA ASN A 434 35.92 18.64 29.45
C ASN A 434 35.40 18.01 30.78
N SER A 435 35.67 16.71 31.04
CA SER A 435 35.29 16.11 32.35
C SER A 435 36.07 14.86 32.82
N CYS A 436 37.21 14.44 32.24
CA CYS A 436 37.89 13.21 32.67
C CYS A 436 39.32 13.41 33.22
N PRO A 437 39.79 12.54 34.14
CA PRO A 437 41.00 12.75 34.94
C PRO A 437 42.31 12.49 34.18
N LYS A 438 43.40 12.97 34.80
CA LYS A 438 44.78 13.09 34.28
C LYS A 438 45.43 11.79 33.74
N GLU A 439 44.86 10.62 34.02
CA GLU A 439 45.45 9.32 33.70
C GLU A 439 45.12 8.84 32.27
N GLU A 440 44.16 9.46 31.59
CA GLU A 440 43.82 9.16 30.19
C GLU A 440 44.65 9.95 29.16
N ASN A 441 45.37 11.00 29.60
CA ASN A 441 46.22 11.81 28.71
C ASN A 441 47.50 11.10 28.28
N ASP A 442 47.98 10.12 29.06
CA ASP A 442 49.24 9.42 28.78
C ASP A 442 49.09 8.33 27.70
N PHE A 443 47.86 7.94 27.37
CA PHE A 443 47.60 6.96 26.30
C PHE A 443 47.68 7.57 24.88
N TYR A 444 47.39 8.88 24.73
CA TYR A 444 47.35 9.56 23.42
C TYR A 444 48.72 10.06 22.93
N GLY A 445 49.79 9.90 23.72
CA GLY A 445 51.14 10.40 23.41
C GLY A 445 51.92 9.65 22.32
N LYS A 446 51.31 8.75 21.53
CA LYS A 446 52.04 7.88 20.56
C LYS A 446 51.70 8.06 19.07
N HIS A 447 50.83 9.00 18.70
CA HIS A 447 50.52 9.27 17.28
C HIS A 447 50.58 10.77 16.96
N PRO A 448 51.74 11.30 16.54
CA PRO A 448 51.98 12.75 16.47
C PRO A 448 51.23 13.50 15.36
N ASN A 449 50.65 12.81 14.36
CA ASN A 449 50.06 13.47 13.18
C ASN A 449 48.52 13.48 13.13
N THR A 450 47.83 12.96 14.15
CA THR A 450 46.36 12.87 14.20
C THR A 450 45.71 13.72 15.30
N VAL A 451 46.49 14.28 16.23
CA VAL A 451 45.99 15.06 17.37
C VAL A 451 45.80 16.55 17.02
N GLN A 452 46.57 17.08 16.06
CA GLN A 452 46.66 18.51 15.83
C GLN A 452 45.37 19.13 15.26
N PHE A 453 44.69 18.47 14.32
CA PHE A 453 43.47 19.00 13.72
C PHE A 453 42.30 19.07 14.72
N HIS A 454 42.13 18.08 15.59
CA HIS A 454 41.01 18.03 16.55
C HIS A 454 41.12 19.12 17.62
N THR A 455 42.34 19.35 18.13
CA THR A 455 42.60 20.43 19.08
C THR A 455 42.43 21.80 18.41
N GLU A 456 42.83 21.95 17.14
CA GLU A 456 42.76 23.22 16.42
C GLU A 456 41.36 23.54 15.88
N ALA A 457 40.68 22.61 15.17
CA ALA A 457 39.36 22.83 14.58
C ALA A 457 38.23 22.79 15.61
N GLY A 458 38.25 21.79 16.50
CA GLY A 458 37.30 21.67 17.60
C GLY A 458 37.48 22.78 18.64
N GLY A 459 38.73 23.11 18.98
CA GLY A 459 39.05 24.27 19.80
C GLY A 459 38.64 25.60 19.15
N CYS A 460 38.87 25.75 17.84
CA CYS A 460 38.48 26.94 17.09
C CYS A 460 36.94 27.10 17.05
N MET A 461 36.20 26.04 16.69
CA MET A 461 34.73 26.12 16.67
C MET A 461 34.13 26.38 18.05
N LEU A 462 34.67 25.79 19.12
CA LEU A 462 34.22 26.05 20.49
C LEU A 462 34.57 27.45 20.98
N SER A 463 35.60 28.08 20.40
CA SER A 463 35.95 29.48 20.66
C SER A 463 35.07 30.48 19.91
N CYS A 464 34.31 30.03 18.90
CA CYS A 464 33.38 30.90 18.19
C CYS A 464 32.16 31.26 19.04
N PRO A 465 31.53 32.43 18.81
CA PRO A 465 30.29 32.79 19.50
C PRO A 465 29.23 31.69 19.35
N LYS A 466 28.55 31.35 20.44
CA LYS A 466 27.51 30.32 20.49
C LYS A 466 26.45 30.49 19.39
N ALA A 467 26.10 31.74 19.07
CA ALA A 467 25.16 32.07 18.01
C ALA A 467 25.65 31.66 16.60
N GLU A 468 26.95 31.77 16.31
CA GLU A 468 27.52 31.31 15.03
C GLU A 468 27.60 29.78 14.97
N GLN A 469 27.92 29.13 16.10
CA GLN A 469 27.92 27.65 16.20
C GLN A 469 26.51 27.07 15.99
N ASP A 470 25.49 27.68 16.61
CA ASP A 470 24.10 27.24 16.49
C ASP A 470 23.55 27.52 15.09
N PHE A 471 23.90 28.67 14.51
CA PHE A 471 23.56 29.00 13.13
C PHE A 471 24.14 27.97 12.13
N TYR A 472 25.42 27.63 12.24
CA TYR A 472 26.04 26.60 11.39
C TYR A 472 25.36 25.23 11.56
N ARG A 473 25.05 24.84 12.81
CA ARG A 473 24.36 23.58 13.11
C ARG A 473 22.95 23.52 12.49
N GLU A 474 22.24 24.65 12.48
CA GLU A 474 20.92 24.76 11.85
C GLU A 474 20.99 24.71 10.32
N GLN A 475 22.03 25.30 9.70
CA GLN A 475 22.20 25.31 8.25
C GLN A 475 22.78 23.99 7.69
N PHE A 476 23.54 23.24 8.49
CA PHE A 476 24.28 22.05 8.06
C PHE A 476 23.43 20.99 7.30
N PRO A 477 22.21 20.62 7.76
CA PRO A 477 21.36 19.67 7.03
C PRO A 477 20.91 20.20 5.66
N ALA A 478 20.69 21.51 5.56
CA ALA A 478 20.23 22.16 4.33
C ALA A 478 21.38 22.29 3.31
N ILE A 479 22.58 22.67 3.75
CA ILE A 479 23.80 22.69 2.92
C ILE A 479 24.09 21.29 2.35
N ARG A 480 24.01 20.26 3.20
CA ARG A 480 24.18 18.87 2.78
C ARG A 480 23.16 18.44 1.75
N THR A 481 21.88 18.76 1.98
CA THR A 481 20.79 18.41 1.05
C THR A 481 20.98 19.09 -0.31
N TRP A 482 21.37 20.37 -0.30
CA TRP A 482 21.67 21.11 -1.51
C TRP A 482 22.88 20.54 -2.27
N TYR A 483 23.97 20.17 -1.58
CA TYR A 483 25.13 19.54 -2.21
C TYR A 483 24.74 18.26 -2.96
N PHE A 484 23.98 17.35 -2.33
CA PHE A 484 23.56 16.10 -2.98
C PHE A 484 22.60 16.32 -4.15
N ALA A 485 21.78 17.37 -4.10
CA ALA A 485 20.90 17.74 -5.21
C ALA A 485 21.65 18.29 -6.43
N ASN A 486 22.85 18.86 -6.24
CA ASN A 486 23.56 19.61 -7.29
C ASN A 486 24.90 19.00 -7.72
N LYS A 487 25.46 18.03 -6.99
CA LYS A 487 26.79 17.45 -7.27
C LYS A 487 26.94 16.82 -8.66
N ASN A 488 25.83 16.44 -9.30
CA ASN A 488 25.83 15.84 -10.65
C ASN A 488 25.71 16.88 -11.79
N GLY A 489 25.58 18.18 -11.48
CA GLY A 489 25.47 19.27 -12.45
C GLY A 489 26.74 20.10 -12.67
N GLY A 490 27.84 19.80 -11.95
CA GLY A 490 29.11 20.51 -12.07
C GLY A 490 29.94 20.04 -13.26
N VAL A 491 30.36 20.99 -14.11
CA VAL A 491 31.15 20.80 -15.33
C VAL A 491 32.47 20.08 -15.04
N ASN A 492 32.70 18.91 -15.64
CA ASN A 492 34.04 18.31 -15.77
C ASN A 492 34.85 19.08 -16.83
N PRO A 493 36.13 19.43 -16.60
CA PRO A 493 37.02 19.95 -17.64
C PRO A 493 37.36 18.86 -18.69
N PRO A 494 37.76 19.24 -19.91
CA PRO A 494 37.43 18.48 -21.12
C PRO A 494 38.35 17.28 -21.36
N THR A 495 37.76 16.15 -21.75
CA THR A 495 38.45 15.12 -22.54
C THR A 495 37.75 14.95 -23.89
N THR A 496 38.56 15.10 -24.94
CA THR A 496 38.23 15.15 -26.36
C THR A 496 37.59 13.86 -26.89
N THR A 497 36.47 13.98 -27.60
CA THR A 497 35.86 12.91 -28.41
C THR A 497 36.34 12.93 -29.87
N LYS A 498 36.39 11.75 -30.49
CA LYS A 498 36.47 11.55 -31.96
C LYS A 498 35.23 10.73 -32.41
N PRO A 499 34.57 11.07 -33.54
CA PRO A 499 33.24 10.54 -33.88
C PRO A 499 33.30 9.31 -34.80
N THR A 500 32.27 8.47 -34.73
CA THR A 500 31.94 7.50 -35.81
C THR A 500 30.44 7.49 -36.12
N THR A 501 30.18 7.44 -37.41
CA THR A 501 28.97 7.81 -38.16
C THR A 501 27.94 6.68 -38.22
N ALA A 502 26.65 7.05 -38.17
CA ALA A 502 25.51 6.18 -38.44
C ALA A 502 25.20 6.08 -39.94
N GLY A 503 24.74 4.91 -40.41
CA GLY A 503 24.18 4.67 -41.75
C GLY A 503 22.72 4.21 -41.68
N PRO A 504 21.89 4.47 -42.72
CA PRO A 504 20.43 4.38 -42.63
C PRO A 504 19.86 3.00 -42.99
N VAL A 505 18.74 2.64 -42.36
CA VAL A 505 17.91 1.45 -42.66
C VAL A 505 16.70 1.88 -43.51
N PRO A 506 16.38 1.23 -44.65
CA PRO A 506 15.22 1.56 -45.46
C PRO A 506 13.95 0.81 -45.02
N THR A 507 12.82 1.50 -45.10
CA THR A 507 11.46 1.03 -44.84
C THR A 507 10.80 0.47 -46.12
N GLY A 508 10.19 -0.71 -46.02
CA GLY A 508 9.30 -1.26 -47.05
C GLY A 508 8.40 -2.38 -46.47
N PRO A 509 7.11 -2.47 -46.85
CA PRO A 509 6.15 -3.41 -46.25
C PRO A 509 6.25 -4.80 -46.91
N VAL A 510 6.32 -5.85 -46.08
CA VAL A 510 6.38 -7.26 -46.54
C VAL A 510 5.07 -7.95 -46.18
N ASN A 511 4.38 -8.50 -47.18
CA ASN A 511 3.22 -9.41 -46.98
C ASN A 511 3.71 -10.76 -46.41
N PRO A 512 3.07 -11.32 -45.36
CA PRO A 512 3.46 -12.64 -44.84
C PRO A 512 2.98 -13.80 -45.74
N PRO A 513 3.75 -14.90 -45.83
CA PRO A 513 3.44 -16.05 -46.67
C PRO A 513 2.32 -16.93 -46.10
N SER A 514 1.51 -17.51 -46.99
CA SER A 514 0.32 -18.33 -46.71
C SER A 514 0.62 -19.78 -46.28
N GLY A 515 1.53 -19.98 -45.33
CA GLY A 515 1.77 -21.29 -44.73
C GLY A 515 0.85 -21.51 -43.53
N GLY A 516 -0.15 -22.39 -43.65
CA GLY A 516 -1.01 -22.76 -42.51
C GLY A 516 -0.23 -23.54 -41.44
N PHE A 517 -0.55 -23.32 -40.17
CA PHE A 517 0.05 -24.09 -39.07
C PHE A 517 -0.66 -25.44 -38.93
N ASP A 518 0.08 -26.52 -38.72
CA ASP A 518 -0.51 -27.79 -38.30
C ASP A 518 -0.84 -27.69 -36.80
N PHE A 519 -2.11 -27.47 -36.48
CA PHE A 519 -2.59 -27.29 -35.11
C PHE A 519 -3.12 -28.63 -34.58
N PRO A 520 -2.35 -29.34 -33.72
CA PRO A 520 -2.57 -30.76 -33.43
C PRO A 520 -3.68 -31.02 -32.39
N PHE A 521 -4.51 -30.02 -32.09
CA PHE A 521 -5.51 -30.07 -31.04
C PHE A 521 -6.91 -30.27 -31.62
N LYS A 522 -7.75 -31.02 -30.89
CA LYS A 522 -9.13 -31.21 -31.32
C LYS A 522 -9.87 -29.88 -31.17
N PRO A 523 -10.73 -29.50 -32.12
CA PRO A 523 -11.59 -28.32 -31.97
C PRO A 523 -12.35 -28.35 -30.65
N ASN A 524 -12.51 -27.19 -30.02
CA ASN A 524 -13.40 -27.09 -28.87
C ASN A 524 -14.84 -27.44 -29.28
N SER A 525 -15.68 -27.72 -28.28
CA SER A 525 -17.11 -27.86 -28.53
C SER A 525 -17.71 -26.57 -29.10
N ALA A 526 -18.86 -26.68 -29.77
CA ALA A 526 -19.53 -25.53 -30.37
C ALA A 526 -19.87 -24.42 -29.36
N CYS A 527 -20.20 -24.76 -28.11
CA CYS A 527 -20.48 -23.75 -27.08
C CYS A 527 -19.21 -23.00 -26.67
N ILE A 528 -18.15 -23.72 -26.29
CA ILE A 528 -16.88 -23.12 -25.87
C ILE A 528 -16.28 -22.30 -27.01
N GLN A 529 -16.29 -22.85 -28.23
CA GLN A 529 -15.79 -22.16 -29.41
C GLN A 529 -16.63 -20.91 -29.75
N GLY A 530 -17.95 -20.98 -29.58
CA GLY A 530 -18.84 -19.82 -29.72
C GLY A 530 -18.51 -18.70 -28.73
N CYS A 531 -18.22 -19.04 -27.47
CA CYS A 531 -17.80 -18.10 -26.45
C CYS A 531 -16.45 -17.45 -26.76
N ILE A 532 -15.46 -18.27 -27.15
CA ILE A 532 -14.13 -17.82 -27.56
C ILE A 532 -14.23 -16.87 -28.76
N ASN A 533 -14.95 -17.27 -29.82
CA ASN A 533 -15.08 -16.48 -31.03
C ASN A 533 -15.81 -15.15 -30.79
N LYS A 534 -16.82 -15.14 -29.91
CA LYS A 534 -17.55 -13.93 -29.56
C LYS A 534 -16.66 -12.93 -28.82
N ALA A 535 -15.95 -13.36 -27.79
CA ALA A 535 -15.02 -12.53 -27.01
C ALA A 535 -13.76 -12.14 -27.81
N GLY A 536 -13.31 -13.02 -28.70
CA GLY A 536 -12.18 -12.74 -29.58
C GLY A 536 -12.51 -11.63 -30.57
N LYS A 537 -13.68 -11.72 -31.23
CA LYS A 537 -14.12 -10.74 -32.23
C LYS A 537 -14.51 -9.38 -31.65
N SER A 538 -14.89 -9.31 -30.37
CA SER A 538 -15.15 -8.02 -29.70
C SER A 538 -13.88 -7.22 -29.47
N ILE A 539 -12.72 -7.89 -29.38
CA ILE A 539 -11.42 -7.27 -29.07
C ILE A 539 -10.55 -7.14 -30.32
N LEU A 540 -10.51 -8.18 -31.15
CA LEU A 540 -9.73 -8.25 -32.38
C LEU A 540 -10.69 -8.55 -33.55
N PRO A 541 -11.04 -7.57 -34.41
CA PRO A 541 -12.04 -7.75 -35.46
C PRO A 541 -11.76 -8.91 -36.42
N ASN A 542 -10.48 -9.20 -36.63
CA ASN A 542 -9.93 -10.27 -37.44
C ASN A 542 -9.61 -11.55 -36.64
N TYR A 543 -10.15 -11.69 -35.42
CA TYR A 543 -10.00 -12.88 -34.59
C TYR A 543 -10.46 -14.13 -35.34
N SER A 544 -9.61 -15.16 -35.31
CA SER A 544 -9.86 -16.43 -35.98
C SER A 544 -9.23 -17.58 -35.20
N ASP A 545 -10.05 -18.60 -34.96
CA ASP A 545 -9.71 -19.91 -34.43
C ASP A 545 -9.31 -20.92 -35.52
N ASP A 546 -9.37 -20.52 -36.80
CA ASP A 546 -8.93 -21.35 -37.93
C ASP A 546 -7.39 -21.34 -37.99
N PRO A 547 -6.72 -22.50 -37.83
CA PRO A 547 -5.26 -22.58 -37.88
C PRO A 547 -4.65 -22.20 -39.24
N LYS A 548 -5.48 -22.09 -40.29
CA LYS A 548 -5.08 -21.60 -41.61
C LYS A 548 -5.19 -20.08 -41.76
N SER A 549 -5.82 -19.40 -40.81
CA SER A 549 -5.96 -17.95 -40.83
C SER A 549 -4.62 -17.26 -40.59
N PRO A 550 -4.27 -16.20 -41.33
CA PRO A 550 -3.08 -15.39 -41.05
C PRO A 550 -3.13 -14.73 -39.66
N TYR A 551 -4.30 -14.70 -39.02
CA TYR A 551 -4.52 -14.11 -37.71
C TYR A 551 -4.60 -15.13 -36.57
N PHE A 552 -4.37 -16.42 -36.84
CA PHE A 552 -4.49 -17.49 -35.85
C PHE A 552 -3.56 -17.29 -34.64
N ILE A 553 -2.27 -17.07 -34.89
CA ILE A 553 -1.29 -16.85 -33.82
C ILE A 553 -1.62 -15.59 -33.02
N GLN A 554 -2.02 -14.50 -33.69
CA GLN A 554 -2.46 -13.27 -33.03
C GLN A 554 -3.70 -13.52 -32.13
N SER A 555 -4.62 -14.37 -32.58
CA SER A 555 -5.84 -14.74 -31.86
C SER A 555 -5.54 -15.60 -30.62
N LEU A 556 -4.55 -16.51 -30.71
CA LEU A 556 -4.05 -17.25 -29.56
C LEU A 556 -3.26 -16.35 -28.58
N GLY A 557 -2.67 -15.25 -29.06
CA GLY A 557 -2.03 -14.25 -28.21
C GLY A 557 -3.00 -13.66 -27.17
N LEU A 558 -4.25 -13.38 -27.57
CA LEU A 558 -5.31 -12.97 -26.63
C LEU A 558 -5.63 -14.02 -25.56
N HIS A 559 -5.40 -15.30 -25.83
CA HIS A 559 -5.65 -16.37 -24.86
C HIS A 559 -4.51 -16.50 -23.85
N PHE A 560 -3.25 -16.35 -24.28
CA PHE A 560 -2.11 -16.84 -23.50
C PHE A 560 -1.10 -15.77 -23.08
N GLU A 561 -1.10 -14.58 -23.68
CA GLU A 561 -0.16 -13.52 -23.30
C GLU A 561 -0.68 -12.74 -22.10
N SER A 562 -0.16 -13.08 -20.90
CA SER A 562 -0.49 -12.38 -19.67
C SER A 562 -0.02 -10.93 -19.68
N GLY A 563 -0.79 -10.03 -19.08
CA GLY A 563 -0.38 -8.65 -18.79
C GLY A 563 -0.93 -7.59 -19.76
N SER A 564 -1.63 -7.96 -20.82
CA SER A 564 -2.35 -6.98 -21.67
C SER A 564 -3.80 -6.77 -21.18
N PRO A 565 -4.36 -5.54 -21.24
CA PRO A 565 -5.78 -5.29 -20.98
C PRO A 565 -6.70 -6.14 -21.86
N ASN A 566 -6.29 -6.37 -23.11
CA ASN A 566 -7.03 -7.19 -24.07
C ASN A 566 -7.12 -8.66 -23.63
N THR A 567 -6.07 -9.21 -23.03
CA THR A 567 -6.09 -10.58 -22.49
C THR A 567 -7.05 -10.69 -21.31
N VAL A 568 -7.06 -9.70 -20.40
CA VAL A 568 -7.98 -9.68 -19.26
C VAL A 568 -9.43 -9.55 -19.71
N GLN A 569 -9.70 -8.66 -20.67
CA GLN A 569 -11.02 -8.50 -21.25
C GLN A 569 -11.47 -9.79 -21.96
N PHE A 570 -10.59 -10.40 -22.74
CA PHE A 570 -10.85 -11.67 -23.43
C PHE A 570 -11.28 -12.76 -22.45
N HIS A 571 -10.50 -12.99 -21.39
CA HIS A 571 -10.82 -14.02 -20.38
C HIS A 571 -12.09 -13.70 -19.59
N THR A 572 -12.38 -12.43 -19.36
CA THR A 572 -13.61 -12.00 -18.66
C THR A 572 -14.84 -12.31 -19.52
N GLU A 573 -14.83 -11.90 -20.79
CA GLU A 573 -15.95 -12.11 -21.72
C GLU A 573 -16.11 -13.58 -22.08
N ALA A 574 -15.02 -14.25 -22.45
CA ALA A 574 -15.01 -15.66 -22.81
C ALA A 574 -15.39 -16.53 -21.61
N GLY A 575 -14.78 -16.29 -20.44
CA GLY A 575 -15.02 -17.04 -19.22
C GLY A 575 -16.47 -16.96 -18.74
N THR A 576 -17.05 -15.75 -18.71
CA THR A 576 -18.46 -15.55 -18.34
C THR A 576 -19.40 -16.35 -19.24
N CYS A 577 -19.12 -16.40 -20.54
CA CYS A 577 -19.86 -17.22 -21.49
C CYS A 577 -19.62 -18.72 -21.29
N MET A 578 -18.36 -19.16 -21.14
CA MET A 578 -17.98 -20.57 -20.98
C MET A 578 -18.60 -21.22 -19.75
N PHE A 579 -18.83 -20.47 -18.66
CA PHE A 579 -19.50 -21.00 -17.48
C PHE A 579 -20.95 -21.43 -17.74
N SER A 580 -21.58 -20.95 -18.82
CA SER A 580 -22.90 -21.41 -19.25
C SER A 580 -22.88 -22.66 -20.13
N CYS A 581 -21.71 -23.10 -20.60
CA CYS A 581 -21.57 -24.30 -21.42
C CYS A 581 -21.70 -25.58 -20.58
N PRO A 582 -22.08 -26.73 -21.17
CA PRO A 582 -22.11 -28.01 -20.46
C PRO A 582 -20.78 -28.35 -19.79
N LYS A 583 -20.83 -28.90 -18.57
CA LYS A 583 -19.63 -29.20 -17.76
C LYS A 583 -18.61 -30.07 -18.48
N ALA A 584 -19.05 -31.08 -19.24
CA ALA A 584 -18.17 -31.95 -20.01
C ALA A 584 -17.35 -31.18 -21.08
N GLU A 585 -17.93 -30.13 -21.66
CA GLU A 585 -17.24 -29.27 -22.62
C GLU A 585 -16.23 -28.34 -21.95
N GLN A 586 -16.58 -27.82 -20.77
CA GLN A 586 -15.65 -27.04 -19.95
C GLN A 586 -14.44 -27.87 -19.51
N ASP A 587 -14.67 -29.14 -19.13
CA ASP A 587 -13.61 -30.06 -18.70
C ASP A 587 -12.68 -30.43 -19.85
N PHE A 588 -13.25 -30.72 -21.02
CA PHE A 588 -12.47 -30.96 -22.24
C PHE A 588 -11.60 -29.76 -22.62
N TYR A 589 -12.14 -28.54 -22.54
CA TYR A 589 -11.36 -27.32 -22.75
C TYR A 589 -10.21 -27.19 -21.74
N ARG A 590 -10.50 -27.43 -20.45
CA ARG A 590 -9.51 -27.37 -19.36
C ARG A 590 -8.40 -28.39 -19.53
N GLU A 591 -8.71 -29.58 -20.03
CA GLU A 591 -7.75 -30.64 -20.31
C GLU A 591 -6.78 -30.26 -21.44
N GLN A 592 -7.28 -29.63 -22.52
CA GLN A 592 -6.45 -29.23 -23.65
C GLN A 592 -5.68 -27.91 -23.43
N PHE A 593 -6.19 -27.02 -22.57
CA PHE A 593 -5.66 -25.68 -22.38
C PHE A 593 -4.14 -25.62 -22.11
N PRO A 594 -3.55 -26.45 -21.23
CA PRO A 594 -2.11 -26.42 -20.99
C PRO A 594 -1.28 -26.83 -22.22
N ALA A 595 -1.78 -27.77 -23.02
CA ALA A 595 -1.10 -28.27 -24.21
C ALA A 595 -1.15 -27.23 -25.35
N ILE A 596 -2.32 -26.59 -25.55
CA ILE A 596 -2.47 -25.49 -26.51
C ILE A 596 -1.56 -24.31 -26.11
N ARG A 597 -1.52 -23.96 -24.82
CA ARG A 597 -0.63 -22.89 -24.30
C ARG A 597 0.84 -23.20 -24.60
N THR A 598 1.27 -24.43 -24.33
CA THR A 598 2.65 -24.88 -24.59
C THR A 598 2.99 -24.77 -26.07
N TRP A 599 2.10 -25.24 -26.95
CA TRP A 599 2.27 -25.15 -28.40
C TRP A 599 2.34 -23.69 -28.87
N TYR A 600 1.48 -22.81 -28.36
CA TYR A 600 1.49 -21.39 -28.71
C TYR A 600 2.86 -20.75 -28.41
N PHE A 601 3.39 -20.92 -27.19
CA PHE A 601 4.67 -20.32 -26.83
C PHE A 601 5.85 -20.89 -27.63
N ALA A 602 5.78 -22.15 -28.05
CA ALA A 602 6.80 -22.74 -28.92
C ALA A 602 6.76 -22.17 -30.36
N ASN A 603 5.59 -21.78 -30.86
CA ASN A 603 5.40 -21.42 -32.27
C ASN A 603 5.22 -19.91 -32.53
N LYS A 604 4.96 -19.10 -31.50
CA LYS A 604 4.62 -17.67 -31.67
C LYS A 604 5.75 -16.81 -32.26
N ASN A 605 7.01 -17.23 -32.14
CA ASN A 605 8.19 -16.47 -32.58
C ASN A 605 8.71 -16.87 -33.98
N GLY A 606 8.07 -17.81 -34.69
CA GLY A 606 8.29 -18.00 -36.14
C GLY A 606 8.57 -19.44 -36.64
N GLY A 607 7.93 -19.79 -37.76
CA GLY A 607 8.61 -20.28 -38.97
C GLY A 607 9.21 -21.69 -39.03
N GLY A 608 8.87 -22.64 -38.17
CA GLY A 608 9.34 -24.03 -38.27
C GLY A 608 8.40 -24.94 -39.08
N ASN A 609 8.85 -25.43 -40.23
CA ASN A 609 8.18 -26.48 -41.02
C ASN A 609 8.11 -27.81 -40.23
N PRO A 610 6.93 -28.44 -40.01
CA PRO A 610 6.82 -29.68 -39.26
C PRO A 610 6.85 -30.89 -40.20
N THR A 611 8.03 -31.44 -40.48
CA THR A 611 8.14 -32.81 -41.00
C THR A 611 9.20 -33.59 -40.24
N THR A 612 8.80 -34.17 -39.11
CA THR A 612 9.40 -35.40 -38.59
C THR A 612 8.30 -36.21 -37.88
N PRO A 613 7.94 -37.41 -38.39
CA PRO A 613 6.99 -38.30 -37.71
C PRO A 613 7.64 -38.96 -36.48
N PRO A 614 6.84 -39.57 -35.58
CA PRO A 614 7.34 -40.18 -34.35
C PRO A 614 8.17 -41.45 -34.65
N VAL A 615 9.31 -41.58 -33.95
CA VAL A 615 10.22 -42.72 -34.03
C VAL A 615 9.65 -43.94 -33.30
N ASP A 616 9.60 -45.07 -34.01
CA ASP A 616 9.31 -46.43 -33.52
C ASP A 616 10.48 -46.96 -32.66
N PRO A 617 10.24 -47.41 -31.41
CA PRO A 617 11.29 -47.83 -30.50
C PRO A 617 11.70 -49.31 -30.68
N THR A 618 12.17 -49.74 -31.86
CA THR A 618 12.63 -51.13 -32.06
C THR A 618 13.77 -51.36 -33.08
N ASN A 619 14.90 -50.63 -33.06
CA ASN A 619 16.21 -51.20 -33.44
C ASN A 619 17.40 -50.22 -33.27
N PRO A 620 18.57 -50.65 -32.75
CA PRO A 620 19.77 -49.83 -32.68
C PRO A 620 20.72 -50.14 -33.85
N THR A 621 21.13 -49.13 -34.63
CA THR A 621 22.44 -49.13 -35.32
C THR A 621 22.82 -47.71 -35.77
N ASP A 622 24.05 -47.36 -35.40
CA ASP A 622 24.92 -46.23 -35.77
C ASP A 622 24.90 -45.92 -37.30
N PRO A 623 25.17 -44.69 -37.81
CA PRO A 623 26.51 -44.10 -37.74
C PRO A 623 26.68 -42.55 -37.81
N THR A 624 27.89 -42.12 -37.43
CA THR A 624 28.72 -41.01 -37.96
C THR A 624 28.76 -39.63 -37.26
N THR A 625 29.94 -39.37 -36.72
CA THR A 625 30.49 -38.14 -36.13
C THR A 625 31.10 -37.20 -37.18
N PRO A 626 31.06 -35.86 -36.96
CA PRO A 626 32.09 -34.93 -37.42
C PRO A 626 32.74 -34.16 -36.23
N PRO A 627 33.85 -33.40 -36.45
CA PRO A 627 35.06 -33.51 -35.65
C PRO A 627 35.11 -32.67 -34.37
N THR A 628 35.81 -33.22 -33.37
CA THR A 628 36.20 -32.61 -32.11
C THR A 628 37.46 -31.74 -32.26
N GLY A 629 37.34 -30.46 -31.89
CA GLY A 629 38.46 -29.64 -31.40
C GLY A 629 38.20 -29.28 -29.94
N PRO A 630 39.11 -29.54 -28.98
CA PRO A 630 38.83 -29.33 -27.56
C PRO A 630 39.11 -27.87 -27.19
N ILE A 631 38.07 -27.15 -26.77
CA ILE A 631 38.24 -26.01 -25.86
C ILE A 631 37.90 -26.54 -24.48
N THR A 632 38.92 -26.84 -23.68
CA THR A 632 38.78 -27.23 -22.27
C THR A 632 38.32 -26.01 -21.46
N PRO A 633 37.11 -25.99 -20.88
CA PRO A 633 36.73 -24.97 -19.91
C PRO A 633 37.46 -25.25 -18.58
N PRO A 634 37.75 -24.22 -17.77
CA PRO A 634 38.40 -24.41 -16.48
C PRO A 634 37.49 -25.23 -15.55
N SER A 635 38.02 -26.35 -15.04
CA SER A 635 37.32 -27.35 -14.22
C SER A 635 37.15 -26.94 -12.76
N GLY A 636 36.56 -25.76 -12.51
CA GLY A 636 36.18 -25.30 -11.18
C GLY A 636 34.71 -25.56 -10.90
N GLY A 637 34.31 -26.83 -10.72
CA GLY A 637 32.94 -27.16 -10.29
C GLY A 637 32.73 -26.80 -8.82
N PHE A 638 31.53 -26.35 -8.47
CA PHE A 638 31.15 -26.16 -7.06
C PHE A 638 30.72 -27.50 -6.46
N ASP A 639 31.22 -27.84 -5.27
CA ASP A 639 30.69 -28.95 -4.48
C ASP A 639 29.32 -28.54 -3.92
N PHE A 640 28.26 -28.91 -4.64
CA PHE A 640 26.87 -28.71 -4.21
C PHE A 640 26.46 -29.88 -3.30
N PRO A 641 26.32 -29.66 -1.97
CA PRO A 641 26.22 -30.76 -0.99
C PRO A 641 24.83 -31.38 -0.88
N PHE A 642 23.89 -31.00 -1.75
CA PHE A 642 22.49 -31.40 -1.67
C PHE A 642 22.19 -32.58 -2.58
N LYS A 643 21.29 -33.44 -2.10
CA LYS A 643 20.83 -34.56 -2.91
C LYS A 643 19.93 -34.04 -4.03
N PRO A 644 20.03 -34.59 -5.26
CA PRO A 644 19.10 -34.26 -6.34
C PRO A 644 17.66 -34.42 -5.88
N ASN A 645 16.77 -33.52 -6.31
CA ASN A 645 15.35 -33.65 -6.00
C ASN A 645 14.78 -34.93 -6.66
N GLY A 646 13.61 -35.36 -6.18
CA GLY A 646 12.87 -36.43 -6.85
C GLY A 646 12.61 -36.10 -8.33
N ALA A 647 12.48 -37.14 -9.17
CA ALA A 647 12.47 -36.98 -10.62
C ALA A 647 11.34 -36.07 -11.13
N CYS A 648 10.18 -36.07 -10.45
CA CYS A 648 9.08 -35.17 -10.81
C CYS A 648 9.42 -33.72 -10.46
N VAL A 649 9.85 -33.47 -9.22
CA VAL A 649 10.18 -32.10 -8.78
C VAL A 649 11.34 -31.52 -9.59
N GLN A 650 12.39 -32.32 -9.83
CA GLN A 650 13.52 -31.92 -10.65
C GLN A 650 13.10 -31.68 -12.11
N GLY A 651 12.20 -32.52 -12.65
CA GLY A 651 11.62 -32.32 -13.98
C GLY A 651 10.86 -31.00 -14.10
N CYS A 652 10.06 -30.65 -13.08
CA CYS A 652 9.34 -29.38 -13.02
C CYS A 652 10.29 -28.18 -12.98
N ILE A 653 11.27 -28.22 -12.08
CA ILE A 653 12.33 -27.19 -11.95
C ILE A 653 13.05 -26.99 -13.28
N ASN A 654 13.52 -28.07 -13.90
CA ASN A 654 14.29 -28.01 -15.15
C ASN A 654 13.45 -27.50 -16.31
N LYS A 655 12.18 -27.93 -16.41
CA LYS A 655 11.26 -27.50 -17.46
C LYS A 655 10.99 -26.00 -17.39
N VAL A 656 10.65 -25.49 -16.20
CA VAL A 656 10.34 -24.07 -15.99
C VAL A 656 11.61 -23.22 -16.07
N GLY A 657 12.70 -23.70 -15.46
CA GLY A 657 14.00 -23.04 -15.52
C GLY A 657 14.48 -22.81 -16.95
N LYS A 658 14.43 -23.84 -17.81
CA LYS A 658 14.81 -23.72 -19.23
C LYS A 658 13.90 -22.81 -20.05
N ALA A 659 12.62 -22.69 -19.66
CA ALA A 659 11.69 -21.79 -20.32
C ALA A 659 12.00 -20.30 -20.02
N ILE A 660 12.58 -20.01 -18.86
CA ILE A 660 12.91 -18.64 -18.42
C ILE A 660 14.36 -18.28 -18.76
N LEU A 661 15.29 -19.21 -18.55
CA LEU A 661 16.71 -19.06 -18.81
C LEU A 661 17.15 -20.19 -19.75
N PRO A 662 17.44 -19.91 -21.04
CA PRO A 662 17.77 -20.96 -22.02
C PRO A 662 18.95 -21.85 -21.62
N ASN A 663 19.91 -21.30 -20.86
CA ASN A 663 21.08 -22.01 -20.34
C ASN A 663 20.88 -22.55 -18.91
N TYR A 664 19.63 -22.65 -18.45
CA TYR A 664 19.32 -23.19 -17.13
C TYR A 664 19.90 -24.60 -16.97
N SER A 665 20.62 -24.80 -15.86
CA SER A 665 21.27 -26.06 -15.54
C SER A 665 21.20 -26.31 -14.03
N ASP A 666 20.76 -27.50 -13.67
CA ASP A 666 20.80 -28.07 -12.34
C ASP A 666 22.10 -28.86 -12.07
N ASP A 667 22.93 -29.09 -13.09
CA ASP A 667 24.27 -29.68 -12.93
C ASP A 667 25.22 -28.71 -12.19
N PRO A 668 25.72 -29.06 -10.99
CA PRO A 668 26.69 -28.25 -10.23
C PRO A 668 27.99 -27.93 -10.97
N LYS A 669 28.32 -28.70 -12.01
CA LYS A 669 29.51 -28.49 -12.85
C LYS A 669 29.26 -27.53 -14.01
N SER A 670 28.01 -27.13 -14.25
CA SER A 670 27.67 -26.19 -15.30
C SER A 670 28.13 -24.77 -14.95
N PRO A 671 28.71 -24.02 -15.91
CA PRO A 671 29.02 -22.61 -15.69
C PRO A 671 27.76 -21.76 -15.41
N TYR A 672 26.56 -22.28 -15.69
CA TYR A 672 25.29 -21.60 -15.47
C TYR A 672 24.59 -22.03 -14.17
N PHE A 673 25.21 -22.88 -13.34
CA PHE A 673 24.58 -23.43 -12.14
C PHE A 673 24.19 -22.34 -11.13
N ILE A 674 25.11 -21.44 -10.78
CA ILE A 674 24.84 -20.32 -9.86
C ILE A 674 23.75 -19.38 -10.41
N GLN A 675 23.80 -19.08 -11.71
CA GLN A 675 22.75 -18.27 -12.37
C GLN A 675 21.38 -18.96 -12.31
N SER A 676 21.36 -20.28 -12.44
CA SER A 676 20.14 -21.10 -12.37
C SER A 676 19.56 -21.11 -10.95
N LEU A 677 20.41 -21.23 -9.92
CA LEU A 677 19.99 -21.08 -8.51
C LEU A 677 19.51 -19.66 -8.19
N GLY A 678 19.99 -18.64 -8.91
CA GLY A 678 19.46 -17.27 -8.80
C GLY A 678 17.96 -17.19 -9.06
N LEU A 679 17.43 -17.96 -10.03
CA LEU A 679 15.99 -18.05 -10.27
C LEU A 679 15.20 -18.67 -9.11
N HIS A 680 15.84 -19.52 -8.28
CA HIS A 680 15.20 -20.20 -7.14
C HIS A 680 15.21 -19.38 -5.87
N PHE A 681 16.23 -18.54 -5.67
CA PHE A 681 16.52 -17.99 -4.34
C PHE A 681 16.57 -16.47 -4.28
N GLU A 682 16.70 -15.79 -5.42
CA GLU A 682 16.55 -14.35 -5.47
C GLU A 682 15.08 -13.97 -5.51
N SER A 683 14.75 -12.82 -4.92
CA SER A 683 13.39 -12.30 -4.86
C SER A 683 13.32 -10.95 -5.53
N GLY A 684 12.20 -10.65 -6.20
CA GLY A 684 11.90 -9.31 -6.70
C GLY A 684 12.17 -9.09 -8.18
N THR A 685 12.59 -10.11 -8.93
CA THR A 685 12.67 -10.01 -10.41
C THR A 685 11.45 -10.69 -11.06
N PRO A 686 10.97 -10.22 -12.23
CA PRO A 686 9.90 -10.89 -12.97
C PRO A 686 10.22 -12.37 -13.26
N ASN A 687 11.49 -12.70 -13.54
CA ASN A 687 11.94 -14.06 -13.81
C ASN A 687 11.83 -14.97 -12.58
N THR A 688 12.19 -14.48 -11.38
CA THR A 688 12.03 -15.23 -10.13
C THR A 688 10.56 -15.47 -9.79
N VAL A 689 9.70 -14.48 -9.98
CA VAL A 689 8.24 -14.61 -9.75
C VAL A 689 7.62 -15.62 -10.71
N ASN A 690 7.96 -15.55 -12.00
CA ASN A 690 7.47 -16.49 -13.00
C ASN A 690 7.97 -17.91 -12.71
N PHE A 691 9.25 -18.05 -12.33
CA PHE A 691 9.84 -19.34 -11.97
C PHE A 691 9.09 -19.99 -10.81
N HIS A 692 8.91 -19.29 -9.68
CA HIS A 692 8.21 -19.83 -8.53
C HIS A 692 6.75 -20.17 -8.81
N THR A 693 6.07 -19.33 -9.60
CA THR A 693 4.67 -19.55 -9.97
C THR A 693 4.53 -20.83 -10.80
N ASP A 694 5.25 -20.92 -11.91
CA ASP A 694 5.12 -22.02 -12.86
C ASP A 694 5.72 -23.32 -12.31
N ALA A 695 6.85 -23.24 -11.60
CA ALA A 695 7.46 -24.40 -10.96
C ALA A 695 6.58 -24.90 -9.82
N GLY A 696 5.99 -24.01 -9.01
CA GLY A 696 5.03 -24.35 -7.96
C GLY A 696 3.81 -25.09 -8.51
N ILE A 697 3.17 -24.55 -9.55
CA ILE A 697 2.03 -25.20 -10.24
C ILE A 697 2.41 -26.60 -10.73
N CYS A 698 3.60 -26.75 -11.33
CA CYS A 698 4.08 -28.05 -11.77
C CYS A 698 4.33 -29.00 -10.60
N MET A 699 5.01 -28.55 -9.54
CA MET A 699 5.35 -29.35 -8.36
C MET A 699 4.12 -29.85 -7.61
N PHE A 700 2.99 -29.14 -7.65
CA PHE A 700 1.73 -29.62 -7.06
C PHE A 700 1.22 -30.92 -7.69
N THR A 701 1.67 -31.27 -8.89
CA THR A 701 1.35 -32.55 -9.55
C THR A 701 2.30 -33.69 -9.15
N CYS A 702 3.38 -33.39 -8.44
CA CYS A 702 4.37 -34.38 -8.01
C CYS A 702 3.93 -35.14 -6.75
N PRO A 703 4.45 -36.36 -6.51
CA PRO A 703 4.21 -37.09 -5.27
C PRO A 703 4.57 -36.25 -4.05
N THR A 704 3.72 -36.28 -3.00
CA THR A 704 3.92 -35.50 -1.77
C THR A 704 5.30 -35.75 -1.14
N SER A 705 5.81 -36.98 -1.21
CA SER A 705 7.13 -37.34 -0.70
C SER A 705 8.28 -36.57 -1.39
N GLU A 706 8.18 -36.27 -2.69
CA GLU A 706 9.18 -35.47 -3.40
C GLU A 706 9.03 -33.98 -3.06
N GLN A 707 7.80 -33.49 -2.91
CA GLN A 707 7.54 -32.11 -2.48
C GLN A 707 8.09 -31.84 -1.08
N ASP A 708 7.86 -32.77 -0.15
CA ASP A 708 8.35 -32.68 1.24
C ASP A 708 9.88 -32.73 1.30
N PHE A 709 10.49 -33.57 0.47
CA PHE A 709 11.94 -33.65 0.35
C PHE A 709 12.55 -32.34 -0.17
N TYR A 710 11.95 -31.73 -1.20
CA TYR A 710 12.37 -30.43 -1.72
C TYR A 710 12.20 -29.33 -0.66
N ARG A 711 11.04 -29.28 0.02
CA ARG A 711 10.78 -28.33 1.11
C ARG A 711 11.78 -28.45 2.25
N ALA A 712 12.19 -29.68 2.60
CA ALA A 712 13.16 -29.92 3.66
C ALA A 712 14.56 -29.40 3.32
N GLN A 713 15.01 -29.54 2.06
CA GLN A 713 16.34 -29.07 1.62
C GLN A 713 16.37 -27.58 1.23
N PHE A 714 15.23 -26.96 0.93
CA PHE A 714 15.15 -25.61 0.39
C PHE A 714 15.88 -24.54 1.23
N PRO A 715 15.74 -24.48 2.57
CA PRO A 715 16.45 -23.48 3.38
C PRO A 715 17.98 -23.62 3.29
N ASP A 716 18.48 -24.85 3.30
CA ASP A 716 19.91 -25.11 3.27
C ASP A 716 20.50 -24.83 1.88
N MET A 717 19.78 -25.18 0.80
CA MET A 717 20.17 -24.82 -0.57
C MET A 717 20.25 -23.29 -0.75
N LYS A 718 19.30 -22.55 -0.17
CA LYS A 718 19.30 -21.09 -0.20
C LYS A 718 20.47 -20.50 0.58
N ALA A 719 20.77 -21.02 1.77
CA ALA A 719 21.91 -20.58 2.56
C ALA A 719 23.23 -20.81 1.82
N TRP A 720 23.40 -21.99 1.20
CA TRP A 720 24.56 -22.31 0.37
C TRP A 720 24.67 -21.36 -0.83
N TYR A 721 23.57 -21.09 -1.55
CA TYR A 721 23.56 -20.15 -2.67
C TYR A 721 24.02 -18.75 -2.25
N LEU A 722 23.46 -18.22 -1.15
CA LEU A 722 23.82 -16.88 -0.66
C LEU A 722 25.29 -16.77 -0.27
N ALA A 723 25.89 -17.84 0.26
CA ALA A 723 27.31 -17.89 0.59
C ALA A 723 28.22 -17.95 -0.65
N ASN A 724 27.77 -18.59 -1.74
CA ASN A 724 28.62 -18.89 -2.90
C ASN A 724 28.37 -17.97 -4.11
N LYS A 725 27.25 -17.24 -4.18
CA LYS A 725 26.85 -16.45 -5.37
C LYS A 725 27.82 -15.35 -5.79
N ASN A 726 28.66 -14.87 -4.86
CA ASN A 726 29.64 -13.81 -5.12
C ASN A 726 31.08 -14.34 -5.39
N GLY A 727 31.26 -15.66 -5.59
CA GLY A 727 32.56 -16.22 -5.96
C GLY A 727 33.55 -16.41 -4.81
N GLY A 728 33.09 -16.61 -3.58
CA GLY A 728 33.94 -16.92 -2.41
C GLY A 728 34.50 -18.35 -2.46
N GLY A 729 35.80 -18.49 -2.22
CA GLY A 729 36.58 -19.71 -2.45
C GLY A 729 36.19 -20.96 -1.66
N ASN A 730 36.62 -22.08 -2.25
CA ASN A 730 36.52 -23.47 -1.82
C ASN A 730 36.87 -23.72 -0.33
N PRO A 731 35.97 -24.31 0.49
CA PRO A 731 36.30 -24.81 1.82
C PRO A 731 36.52 -26.34 1.78
N THR A 732 37.75 -26.79 1.53
CA THR A 732 38.12 -28.20 1.76
C THR A 732 38.82 -28.36 3.11
N THR A 733 38.10 -28.90 4.11
CA THR A 733 38.62 -29.92 5.05
C THR A 733 37.46 -30.56 5.83
N PRO A 734 37.35 -31.90 5.89
CA PRO A 734 36.43 -32.62 6.77
C PRO A 734 36.93 -32.59 8.23
N VAL A 735 36.04 -32.41 9.20
CA VAL A 735 36.36 -32.53 10.64
C VAL A 735 36.32 -34.01 11.04
N ASP A 736 37.47 -34.52 11.49
CA ASP A 736 37.65 -35.82 12.17
C ASP A 736 37.16 -35.71 13.64
N PRO A 737 36.28 -36.59 14.16
CA PRO A 737 35.73 -36.47 15.50
C PRO A 737 36.66 -36.83 16.67
N ASN A 738 37.91 -37.23 16.48
CA ASN A 738 38.67 -37.96 17.52
C ASN A 738 40.07 -37.44 17.90
N ASN A 739 40.34 -36.14 17.99
CA ASN A 739 41.60 -35.70 18.58
C ASN A 739 41.52 -34.40 19.42
N PRO A 740 41.63 -34.46 20.76
CA PRO A 740 41.68 -33.31 21.63
C PRO A 740 43.14 -32.94 21.90
N THR A 741 43.73 -32.08 21.08
CA THR A 741 44.86 -31.18 21.44
C THR A 741 45.33 -30.44 20.20
N GLY A 742 45.18 -29.11 20.19
CA GLY A 742 45.71 -28.25 19.16
C GLY A 742 46.24 -26.94 19.75
N PRO A 743 47.28 -26.34 19.14
CA PRO A 743 48.19 -25.39 19.77
C PRO A 743 47.78 -23.94 19.56
N THR A 744 48.24 -23.08 20.45
CA THR A 744 48.19 -21.62 20.39
C THR A 744 49.14 -21.06 19.32
N ASP A 745 48.63 -20.21 18.42
CA ASP A 745 49.43 -19.25 17.65
C ASP A 745 48.73 -17.87 17.63
N PRO A 746 49.42 -16.75 17.98
CA PRO A 746 48.81 -15.44 18.17
C PRO A 746 49.11 -14.50 17.00
N THR A 747 48.14 -14.20 16.13
CA THR A 747 48.10 -12.95 15.33
C THR A 747 46.78 -12.83 14.58
N ALA A 748 45.79 -12.21 15.22
CA ALA A 748 44.61 -11.64 14.58
C ALA A 748 44.29 -10.28 15.24
N PRO A 749 43.81 -9.27 14.52
CA PRO A 749 43.50 -7.96 15.09
C PRO A 749 42.27 -8.04 15.99
N PRO A 750 42.21 -7.27 17.09
CA PRO A 750 41.15 -7.42 18.09
C PRO A 750 39.83 -6.85 17.57
N THR A 751 38.85 -7.72 17.34
CA THR A 751 37.44 -7.35 17.34
C THR A 751 37.10 -6.78 18.71
N GLY A 752 36.83 -5.47 18.77
CA GLY A 752 36.40 -4.79 19.99
C GLY A 752 35.09 -5.39 20.50
N ALA A 753 35.18 -6.13 21.61
CA ALA A 753 34.02 -6.57 22.36
C ALA A 753 33.36 -5.34 23.00
N ILE A 754 32.12 -5.06 22.63
CA ILE A 754 31.26 -4.16 23.38
C ILE A 754 30.85 -4.92 24.63
N THR A 755 31.39 -4.53 25.79
CA THR A 755 30.96 -5.06 27.09
C THR A 755 29.55 -4.52 27.38
N PRO A 756 28.51 -5.38 27.50
CA PRO A 756 27.14 -4.93 27.72
C PRO A 756 26.96 -4.39 29.14
N PRO A 757 25.96 -3.50 29.37
CA PRO A 757 25.55 -3.14 30.72
C PRO A 757 25.03 -4.39 31.45
N ALA A 758 25.51 -4.61 32.67
CA ALA A 758 25.28 -5.82 33.47
C ALA A 758 23.85 -5.96 34.06
N GLY A 759 22.84 -5.29 33.50
CA GLY A 759 21.46 -5.33 33.96
C GLY A 759 20.53 -5.73 32.82
N GLY A 760 19.98 -6.95 32.87
CA GLY A 760 18.92 -7.37 31.96
C GLY A 760 17.64 -6.54 32.13
N TYR A 761 16.76 -6.56 31.14
CA TYR A 761 15.46 -5.90 31.22
C TYR A 761 14.53 -6.62 32.21
N ASP A 762 13.79 -5.87 33.03
CA ASP A 762 12.68 -6.41 33.81
C ASP A 762 11.51 -6.71 32.87
N TYR A 763 11.44 -7.96 32.41
CA TYR A 763 10.46 -8.46 31.45
C TYR A 763 9.42 -9.33 32.18
N PRO A 764 8.28 -8.76 32.62
CA PRO A 764 7.37 -9.37 33.59
C PRO A 764 6.41 -10.40 32.98
N PHE A 765 6.83 -11.09 31.91
CA PHE A 765 5.99 -12.00 31.16
C PHE A 765 6.41 -13.44 31.41
N LYS A 766 5.43 -14.35 31.44
CA LYS A 766 5.68 -15.78 31.49
C LYS A 766 6.31 -16.23 30.17
N PRO A 767 7.27 -17.18 30.17
CA PRO A 767 7.76 -17.80 28.95
C PRO A 767 6.60 -18.40 28.14
N ASP A 768 6.61 -18.26 26.82
CA ASP A 768 5.50 -18.68 25.94
C ASP A 768 5.36 -20.20 25.81
N GLY A 769 6.30 -20.96 26.37
CA GLY A 769 6.42 -22.41 26.24
C GLY A 769 7.52 -22.81 25.25
N PRO A 770 8.04 -24.05 25.36
CA PRO A 770 9.20 -24.48 24.59
C PRO A 770 8.93 -24.58 23.08
N CYS A 771 7.71 -24.88 22.65
CA CYS A 771 7.39 -24.95 21.23
C CYS A 771 7.29 -23.55 20.61
N VAL A 772 6.52 -22.66 21.25
CA VAL A 772 6.35 -21.28 20.73
C VAL A 772 7.69 -20.53 20.74
N ALA A 773 8.46 -20.62 21.83
CA ALA A 773 9.80 -20.05 21.92
C ALA A 773 10.77 -20.66 20.89
N GLY A 774 10.66 -21.97 20.61
CA GLY A 774 11.46 -22.62 19.58
C GLY A 774 11.12 -22.10 18.17
N CYS A 775 9.85 -21.84 17.89
CA CYS A 775 9.40 -21.27 16.62
C CYS A 775 9.91 -19.85 16.42
N THR A 776 9.78 -18.99 17.43
CA THR A 776 10.22 -17.59 17.36
C THR A 776 11.74 -17.49 17.32
N ASP A 777 12.47 -18.30 18.09
CA ASP A 777 13.94 -18.36 18.07
C ASP A 777 14.47 -18.85 16.72
N LYS A 778 13.89 -19.92 16.15
CA LYS A 778 14.29 -20.45 14.84
C LYS A 778 14.12 -19.41 13.73
N VAL A 779 12.94 -18.79 13.66
CA VAL A 779 12.63 -17.80 12.62
C VAL A 779 13.41 -16.51 12.86
N GLY A 780 13.51 -16.08 14.12
CA GLY A 780 14.27 -14.90 14.52
C GLY A 780 15.75 -15.03 14.15
N LYS A 781 16.39 -16.16 14.45
CA LYS A 781 17.79 -16.42 14.09
C LYS A 781 18.04 -16.49 12.59
N ALA A 782 17.05 -16.95 11.82
CA ALA A 782 17.14 -16.96 10.36
C ALA A 782 17.16 -15.53 9.77
N MET A 783 16.52 -14.56 10.44
CA MET A 783 16.47 -13.16 10.00
C MET A 783 17.54 -12.28 10.66
N PHE A 784 17.94 -12.63 11.88
CA PHE A 784 18.90 -11.91 12.69
C PHE A 784 19.70 -12.93 13.53
N PRO A 785 20.94 -13.27 13.15
CA PRO A 785 21.70 -14.35 13.81
C PRO A 785 21.88 -14.18 15.33
N ASN A 786 21.83 -12.94 15.81
CA ASN A 786 21.94 -12.59 17.23
C ASN A 786 20.58 -12.52 17.95
N TYR A 787 19.50 -12.97 17.30
CA TYR A 787 18.16 -13.00 17.86
C TYR A 787 18.13 -13.77 19.19
N SER A 788 17.50 -13.17 20.19
CA SER A 788 17.38 -13.71 21.53
C SER A 788 16.15 -13.14 22.25
N GLU A 789 15.34 -14.04 22.80
CA GLU A 789 14.24 -13.69 23.69
C GLU A 789 14.65 -13.67 25.18
N ASP A 790 15.92 -13.94 25.50
CA ASP A 790 16.45 -13.75 26.85
C ASP A 790 16.51 -12.24 27.18
N PRO A 791 15.78 -11.76 28.23
CA PRO A 791 15.81 -10.37 28.67
C PRO A 791 17.21 -9.87 29.08
N LYS A 792 18.17 -10.77 29.32
CA LYS A 792 19.56 -10.44 29.63
C LYS A 792 20.44 -10.29 28.39
N SER A 793 19.95 -10.66 27.21
CA SER A 793 20.69 -10.52 25.97
C SER A 793 20.82 -9.05 25.58
N PRO A 794 22.00 -8.59 25.12
CA PRO A 794 22.16 -7.25 24.55
C PRO A 794 21.30 -7.04 23.29
N TYR A 795 20.81 -8.13 22.70
CA TYR A 795 20.00 -8.12 21.49
C TYR A 795 18.49 -8.27 21.76
N PHE A 796 18.07 -8.26 23.02
CA PHE A 796 16.68 -8.53 23.40
C PHE A 796 15.69 -7.54 22.76
N LEU A 797 15.89 -6.22 22.91
CA LEU A 797 14.99 -5.21 22.30
C LEU A 797 15.02 -5.25 20.77
N ALA A 798 16.18 -5.51 20.17
CA ALA A 798 16.30 -5.68 18.73
C ALA A 798 15.52 -6.91 18.23
N SER A 799 15.51 -7.99 19.02
CA SER A 799 14.75 -9.21 18.73
C SER A 799 13.24 -8.98 18.86
N LEU A 800 12.80 -8.25 19.89
CA LEU A 800 11.39 -7.87 20.06
C LEU A 800 10.88 -6.93 18.94
N ALA A 801 11.75 -6.21 18.25
CA ALA A 801 11.35 -5.36 17.13
C ALA A 801 10.70 -6.18 16.00
N PHE A 802 11.19 -7.40 15.73
CA PHE A 802 10.60 -8.32 14.75
C PHE A 802 9.18 -8.76 15.13
N HIS A 803 8.84 -8.77 16.42
CA HIS A 803 7.49 -9.07 16.90
C HIS A 803 6.55 -7.86 16.79
N PHE A 804 7.04 -6.66 17.11
CA PHE A 804 6.17 -5.55 17.48
C PHE A 804 6.24 -4.31 16.59
N GLU A 805 7.27 -4.14 15.76
CA GLU A 805 7.36 -3.01 14.83
C GLU A 805 6.58 -3.28 13.55
N SER A 806 5.36 -2.75 13.48
CA SER A 806 4.52 -2.87 12.29
C SER A 806 5.11 -2.14 11.08
N GLY A 807 4.97 -2.71 9.89
CA GLY A 807 5.24 -2.04 8.62
C GLY A 807 6.63 -2.30 8.02
N THR A 808 7.49 -3.11 8.67
CA THR A 808 8.74 -3.56 8.05
C THR A 808 8.56 -4.91 7.34
N PRO A 809 9.25 -5.16 6.21
CA PRO A 809 9.25 -6.48 5.57
C PRO A 809 9.69 -7.60 6.53
N ASN A 810 10.64 -7.31 7.42
CA ASN A 810 11.14 -8.27 8.41
C ASN A 810 10.07 -8.69 9.42
N THR A 811 9.24 -7.75 9.89
CA THR A 811 8.14 -8.07 10.81
C THR A 811 7.06 -8.91 10.11
N VAL A 812 6.73 -8.59 8.85
CA VAL A 812 5.75 -9.38 8.07
C VAL A 812 6.24 -10.80 7.85
N ASN A 813 7.51 -10.96 7.44
CA ASN A 813 8.11 -12.27 7.24
C ASN A 813 8.18 -13.04 8.56
N PHE A 814 8.60 -12.39 9.64
CA PHE A 814 8.68 -13.00 10.97
C PHE A 814 7.32 -13.54 11.42
N HIS A 815 6.25 -12.74 11.34
CA HIS A 815 4.91 -13.20 11.73
C HIS A 815 4.38 -14.33 10.82
N THR A 816 4.70 -14.28 9.53
CA THR A 816 4.29 -15.32 8.58
C THR A 816 4.97 -16.65 8.90
N ASP A 817 6.28 -16.65 9.05
CA ASP A 817 7.08 -17.86 9.25
C ASP A 817 6.92 -18.39 10.69
N ALA A 818 6.98 -17.51 11.69
CA ALA A 818 6.78 -17.89 13.08
C ALA A 818 5.34 -18.33 13.33
N GLY A 819 4.35 -17.65 12.74
CA GLY A 819 2.94 -18.04 12.80
C GLY A 819 2.71 -19.42 12.20
N THR A 820 3.28 -19.70 11.02
CA THR A 820 3.22 -21.02 10.37
C THR A 820 3.80 -22.13 11.27
N CYS A 821 4.94 -21.85 11.93
CA CYS A 821 5.53 -22.77 12.89
C CYS A 821 4.63 -22.96 14.14
N MET A 822 4.13 -21.88 14.72
CA MET A 822 3.30 -21.88 15.94
C MET A 822 1.99 -22.63 15.79
N PHE A 823 1.43 -22.76 14.58
CA PHE A 823 0.24 -23.58 14.34
C PHE A 823 0.43 -25.05 14.73
N GLY A 824 1.66 -25.57 14.71
CA GLY A 824 2.01 -26.91 15.17
C GLY A 824 2.20 -27.04 16.68
N CYS A 825 2.18 -25.93 17.44
CA CYS A 825 2.46 -25.95 18.88
C CYS A 825 1.26 -26.37 19.72
N PRO A 826 1.47 -26.86 20.96
CA PRO A 826 0.39 -27.17 21.89
C PRO A 826 -0.51 -25.95 22.12
N LYS A 827 -1.83 -26.19 22.12
CA LYS A 827 -2.84 -25.12 22.28
C LYS A 827 -2.62 -24.23 23.52
N PRO A 828 -2.22 -24.75 24.71
CA PRO A 828 -1.94 -23.91 25.88
C PRO A 828 -0.80 -22.89 25.66
N GLU A 829 0.25 -23.26 24.92
CA GLU A 829 1.37 -22.35 24.61
C GLU A 829 0.92 -21.26 23.63
N GLN A 830 0.15 -21.64 22.60
CA GLN A 830 -0.42 -20.67 21.67
C GLN A 830 -1.38 -19.69 22.36
N ASP A 831 -2.19 -20.17 23.31
CA ASP A 831 -3.10 -19.34 24.10
C ASP A 831 -2.34 -18.38 24.99
N LEU A 832 -1.31 -18.85 25.69
CA LEU A 832 -0.46 -18.02 26.53
C LEU A 832 0.26 -16.92 25.71
N TYR A 833 0.76 -17.27 24.51
CA TYR A 833 1.36 -16.30 23.59
C TYR A 833 0.36 -15.22 23.18
N ARG A 834 -0.85 -15.62 22.74
CA ARG A 834 -1.91 -14.68 22.35
C ARG A 834 -2.40 -13.80 23.50
N GLU A 835 -2.52 -14.36 24.70
CA GLU A 835 -2.95 -13.65 25.90
C GLU A 835 -1.94 -12.56 26.29
N GLN A 836 -0.64 -12.89 26.25
CA GLN A 836 0.42 -11.96 26.65
C GLN A 836 0.84 -10.97 25.55
N PHE A 837 0.53 -11.25 24.27
CA PHE A 837 0.98 -10.45 23.13
C PHE A 837 0.68 -8.95 23.24
N PRO A 838 -0.55 -8.50 23.60
CA PRO A 838 -0.84 -7.07 23.74
C PRO A 838 -0.01 -6.39 24.84
N ALA A 839 0.19 -7.07 25.96
CA ALA A 839 0.96 -6.55 27.09
C ALA A 839 2.47 -6.51 26.79
N LYS A 840 3.00 -7.54 26.12
CA LYS A 840 4.39 -7.55 25.61
C LYS A 840 4.65 -6.41 24.63
N LYS A 841 3.71 -6.16 23.71
CA LYS A 841 3.79 -5.04 22.76
C LYS A 841 3.81 -3.69 23.48
N ALA A 842 2.92 -3.49 24.46
CA ALA A 842 2.88 -2.25 25.25
C ALA A 842 4.18 -2.02 26.02
N TRP A 843 4.72 -3.07 26.65
CA TRP A 843 6.00 -3.02 27.34
C TRP A 843 7.15 -2.68 26.39
N TYR A 844 7.21 -3.32 25.21
CA TYR A 844 8.24 -3.03 24.21
C TYR A 844 8.20 -1.57 23.75
N LEU A 845 7.01 -1.04 23.43
CA LEU A 845 6.87 0.35 23.01
C LEU A 845 7.30 1.35 24.08
N ALA A 846 7.09 1.03 25.36
CA ALA A 846 7.55 1.85 26.48
C ALA A 846 9.08 1.80 26.67
N ASN A 847 9.73 0.69 26.31
CA ASN A 847 11.15 0.45 26.60
C ASN A 847 12.08 0.59 25.39
N LYS A 848 11.57 0.61 24.15
CA LYS A 848 12.41 0.55 22.94
C LYS A 848 13.37 1.74 22.75
N ASN A 849 13.11 2.87 23.41
CA ASN A 849 13.92 4.08 23.29
C ASN A 849 14.85 4.32 24.51
N THR A 850 14.93 3.38 25.47
CA THR A 850 15.61 3.64 26.76
C THR A 850 17.13 3.47 26.73
N ASN A 851 17.77 3.13 25.60
CA ASN A 851 19.23 2.95 25.47
C ASN A 851 19.90 2.16 26.64
N GLY A 852 19.18 1.22 27.26
CA GLY A 852 19.69 0.42 28.38
C GLY A 852 19.74 1.10 29.75
N THR A 853 19.26 2.35 29.89
CA THR A 853 19.09 3.01 31.19
C THR A 853 17.65 2.86 31.68
N ALA A 854 17.25 1.66 32.09
CA ALA A 854 15.96 1.48 32.76
C ALA A 854 16.09 1.89 34.24
N THR A 855 15.29 2.86 34.67
CA THR A 855 15.16 3.24 36.09
C THR A 855 14.41 2.13 36.84
N PRO A 856 14.89 1.65 38.01
CA PRO A 856 14.22 0.60 38.76
C PRO A 856 12.84 1.06 39.23
N SER A 857 11.81 0.30 38.85
CA SER A 857 10.47 0.40 39.39
C SER A 857 10.47 -0.02 40.86
N VAL A 858 10.04 0.88 41.76
CA VAL A 858 9.87 0.59 43.18
C VAL A 858 8.68 -0.36 43.34
N SER A 859 8.95 -1.57 43.80
CA SER A 859 7.92 -2.54 44.22
C SER A 859 7.14 -2.00 45.42
N VAL A 860 5.86 -1.65 45.23
CA VAL A 860 4.93 -1.42 46.34
C VAL A 860 4.51 -2.78 46.88
N GLY A 861 5.16 -3.20 47.96
CA GLY A 861 4.77 -4.38 48.73
C GLY A 861 3.51 -4.11 49.55
N VAL A 862 2.43 -4.84 49.28
CA VAL A 862 1.35 -5.03 50.25
C VAL A 862 1.60 -6.37 50.93
N SER A 863 2.11 -6.31 52.16
CA SER A 863 2.31 -7.46 53.04
C SER A 863 1.06 -7.65 53.92
N PRO A 864 0.42 -8.82 53.95
CA PRO A 864 -0.58 -9.14 54.96
C PRO A 864 0.14 -9.67 56.21
N THR A 865 0.00 -8.96 57.33
CA THR A 865 0.46 -9.41 58.66
C THR A 865 -0.32 -10.64 59.13
N GLY A 866 0.42 -11.67 59.56
CA GLY A 866 -0.06 -12.91 60.17
C GLY A 866 -0.84 -12.69 61.48
N GLY A 867 -1.73 -13.59 61.89
CA GLY A 867 -1.49 -14.88 62.55
C GLY A 867 -2.36 -14.91 63.84
N PRO A 868 -2.52 -16.02 64.60
CA PRO A 868 -1.76 -17.27 64.58
C PRO A 868 -2.62 -18.56 64.52
N ALA A 869 -1.91 -19.69 64.49
CA ALA A 869 -2.36 -21.07 64.33
C ALA A 869 -3.00 -21.70 65.59
N ALA A 870 -3.87 -22.71 65.37
CA ALA A 870 -3.97 -23.94 66.19
C ALA A 870 -4.86 -25.02 65.54
N THR A 871 -4.23 -26.18 65.25
CA THR A 871 -4.65 -27.59 65.44
C THR A 871 -6.01 -28.16 64.97
N ASP A 872 -5.85 -29.27 64.23
CA ASP A 872 -6.58 -30.56 64.27
C ASP A 872 -8.00 -30.75 63.68
N ALA A 873 -8.12 -31.94 63.07
CA ALA A 873 -9.19 -32.53 62.25
C ALA A 873 -10.46 -32.97 63.03
N PRO A 874 -11.37 -33.82 62.48
CA PRO A 874 -12.19 -33.74 61.26
C PRO A 874 -13.72 -33.93 61.55
N ALA A 875 -14.52 -33.98 60.47
CA ALA A 875 -15.77 -34.76 60.34
C ALA A 875 -17.15 -34.13 60.73
N SER A 876 -18.02 -34.09 59.71
CA SER A 876 -19.45 -34.48 59.68
C SER A 876 -20.40 -34.23 60.86
N GLY A 877 -21.58 -33.64 60.56
CA GLY A 877 -22.83 -33.71 61.36
C GLY A 877 -23.46 -32.33 61.54
N ALA A 878 -24.45 -31.93 60.73
CA ALA A 878 -25.89 -32.23 60.90
C ALA A 878 -26.55 -31.66 62.18
N ALA A 879 -27.52 -30.77 61.93
CA ALA A 879 -28.83 -30.64 62.59
C ALA A 879 -29.08 -29.57 63.68
N LYS A 880 -30.09 -28.72 63.35
CA LYS A 880 -31.21 -28.23 64.20
C LYS A 880 -30.83 -27.21 65.30
N MET A 881 -31.65 -26.24 65.73
CA MET A 881 -33.10 -26.04 65.75
C MET A 881 -33.38 -24.57 66.19
N VAL A 882 -34.39 -23.87 65.66
CA VAL A 882 -35.58 -23.26 66.32
C VAL A 882 -35.65 -21.80 65.82
N GLY A 883 -36.74 -21.21 65.35
CA GLY A 883 -38.15 -21.58 65.25
C GLY A 883 -38.96 -20.35 64.83
N SER A 884 -40.24 -20.60 64.56
CA SER A 884 -41.33 -19.62 64.33
C SER A 884 -41.33 -18.89 62.98
N GLY A 885 -42.38 -18.96 62.16
CA GLY A 885 -43.67 -19.58 62.33
C GLY A 885 -44.56 -19.31 61.12
N LEU A 886 -45.39 -20.32 60.81
CA LEU A 886 -46.67 -20.34 60.08
C LEU A 886 -46.81 -19.50 58.78
N ALA A 887 -46.91 -20.14 57.60
CA ALA A 887 -48.06 -20.93 57.07
C ALA A 887 -49.10 -20.01 56.40
N THR A 888 -49.78 -20.35 55.30
CA THR A 888 -50.20 -21.66 54.76
C THR A 888 -50.68 -21.40 53.32
N VAL A 889 -50.25 -22.20 52.33
CA VAL A 889 -51.07 -23.16 51.53
C VAL A 889 -51.89 -22.55 50.37
N LEU A 890 -52.11 -23.16 49.19
CA LEU A 890 -51.61 -24.32 48.44
C LEU A 890 -52.60 -24.46 47.26
N ALA A 891 -52.15 -24.71 46.02
CA ALA A 891 -52.82 -25.52 44.97
C ALA A 891 -52.11 -25.22 43.61
N VAL A 892 -51.36 -26.13 42.98
CA VAL A 892 -51.69 -27.45 42.39
C VAL A 892 -52.36 -27.34 41.01
N LEU A 893 -51.56 -27.75 40.02
CA LEU A 893 -51.84 -28.49 38.77
C LEU A 893 -52.74 -27.90 37.64
N SER A 894 -52.08 -27.81 36.48
CA SER A 894 -52.41 -28.51 35.22
C SER A 894 -53.31 -27.89 34.14
N VAL A 895 -52.67 -27.71 32.97
CA VAL A 895 -53.07 -28.18 31.62
C VAL A 895 -54.14 -27.42 30.83
N ALA A 896 -53.73 -27.07 29.60
CA ALA A 896 -54.51 -26.76 28.37
C ALA A 896 -55.31 -25.45 28.39
N LEU A 897 -55.43 -24.63 27.34
CA LEU A 897 -55.46 -24.81 25.89
C LEU A 897 -55.14 -23.45 25.23
N ALA A 898 -54.62 -23.51 23.99
CA ALA A 898 -54.87 -22.57 22.88
C ALA A 898 -54.72 -21.05 23.13
N PHE A 899 -53.64 -20.45 22.63
CA PHE A 899 -53.63 -19.61 21.42
C PHE A 899 -52.18 -19.39 20.95
#